data_AF-A0A0V1NXQ0-F1
#
_entry.id   AF-A0A0V1NXQ0-F1
#
_cell.length_a   1.000
_cell.length_b   1.000
_cell.length_c   1.000
_cell.angle_alpha   90.00
_cell.angle_beta   90.00
_cell.angle_gamma   90.00
#
_symmetry.space_group_name_H-M   'P 1'
#
loop_
_entity.id
_entity.type
_entity.pdbx_description
1 polymer ?
#
loop_
_entity_poly.entity_id
_entity_poly.type
_entity_poly.pdbx_seq_one_letter_code
_entity_poly.pdbx_strand_id
1 'polypeptide(L)'
;MAEAHSAVAFGFTVSHDGVSLNYDKELLKIVYQSISRSYKRRVARFKNNLRAGIYPASPSSYVFIVAVMVAVSLANIDLSFGLIDWAQKRFFGISFTSLLFCSVVYSSLCWLAIVQIARLTIKLMFMYRGWMYERLRNTRMATKFYLLIVKLILKHEPMLKSFQGALPRLPLPALRDTLRRHLDTLKPLLNDESRQRMEHLSNEFENTIGPKLQRYLTLKSWLSGNYVSDWWEEYVYLRGRSALMINSNFYGLDSLGHAGTTIQAARAANITYASLLFRRLIERQELKPILIGVVPLCSSQYERTFNTCRIPGVEIDTLKHWNDARHIAVYCHGAWFKVLIHDGRRLLKPCELQIIFSEILNNCYDVTDDERHLGALTAIDRTSWAEIRQKYFSVGVNRSSLHAIESSAFTLCFDEEEYFYDSNDTSKLDHWAHMNLHGKGYDRWFDKSFNLIVSKNGKVGINAEHSWADAPIMSHYFEYATVFDILKLGYTAEGNCIGDVDITPVPARRLKWDFTPELSREIADSVQKAEALINDVEMALIVFREFGKGFIKKCQISPDGFIQMILQLTYFRDQRKFCLTYEASMTRLYREGRTETVRPVTFESCAFVRAMCDDTCSIEQRRDLLYKACEKHQKAYLDAMCGKGVDRHLFCLYIVSRYLQLDSPFLKEVLSEPWRLSTSQTPQQQTDLVDTRKYPDYVSAGGGFGPVADDGYGISYIIGGENIISFHISSKRYCETTSSTRFRETLLQSLRDVRSLFDD
;
A
#
# COMPACT_ATOMS: atom_id res chain seq x y z
N MET A 1 11.33 5.12 -26.59
CA MET A 1 10.36 5.23 -27.73
C MET A 1 10.09 6.68 -28.12
N ALA A 2 10.14 7.65 -27.18
CA ALA A 2 10.22 9.06 -27.58
C ALA A 2 11.46 9.31 -28.48
N GLU A 3 12.59 8.65 -28.17
CA GLU A 3 13.81 8.71 -28.98
C GLU A 3 13.60 8.16 -30.41
N ALA A 4 12.86 7.05 -30.53
CA ALA A 4 12.60 6.38 -31.81
C ALA A 4 11.78 7.25 -32.77
N HIS A 5 10.80 8.03 -32.27
CA HIS A 5 10.07 8.99 -33.12
C HIS A 5 10.88 10.26 -33.43
N SER A 6 11.82 10.67 -32.56
CA SER A 6 12.71 11.80 -32.87
C SER A 6 13.77 11.47 -33.92
N ALA A 7 14.11 10.19 -34.12
CA ALA A 7 14.98 9.75 -35.23
C ALA A 7 14.33 9.95 -36.62
N VAL A 8 12.99 10.07 -36.69
CA VAL A 8 12.23 10.32 -37.93
C VAL A 8 12.03 11.84 -38.18
N ALA A 9 12.44 12.71 -37.26
CA ALA A 9 12.29 14.16 -37.40
C ALA A 9 13.27 14.80 -38.40
N PHE A 10 14.30 14.06 -38.83
CA PHE A 10 15.35 14.51 -39.73
C PHE A 10 15.62 13.46 -40.80
N GLY A 11 15.00 13.63 -41.97
CA GLY A 11 15.36 12.87 -43.17
C GLY A 11 16.67 13.41 -43.74
N PHE A 12 17.75 12.63 -43.63
CA PHE A 12 19.03 12.92 -44.26
C PHE A 12 19.13 12.20 -45.59
N THR A 13 18.95 12.92 -46.70
CA THR A 13 19.20 12.41 -48.06
C THR A 13 20.44 13.08 -48.63
N VAL A 14 21.51 12.31 -48.76
CA VAL A 14 22.75 12.73 -49.41
C VAL A 14 22.64 12.43 -50.90
N SER A 15 22.65 13.47 -51.73
CA SER A 15 22.76 13.34 -53.19
C SER A 15 24.15 13.81 -53.66
N HIS A 16 24.44 13.67 -54.95
CA HIS A 16 25.67 14.22 -55.55
C HIS A 16 25.78 15.75 -55.42
N ASP A 17 24.65 16.44 -55.24
CA ASP A 17 24.58 17.91 -55.08
C ASP A 17 24.63 18.37 -53.60
N GLY A 18 24.66 17.44 -52.64
CA GLY A 18 24.90 17.74 -51.22
C GLY A 18 23.93 17.07 -50.24
N VAL A 19 23.90 17.59 -49.01
CA VAL A 19 23.06 17.06 -47.91
C VAL A 19 21.73 17.80 -47.86
N SER A 20 20.67 17.16 -48.34
CA SER A 20 19.30 17.65 -48.16
C SER A 20 18.76 17.20 -46.80
N LEU A 21 18.30 18.17 -46.00
CA LEU A 21 17.95 17.99 -44.59
C LEU A 21 16.46 18.31 -44.39
N ASN A 22 15.62 17.29 -44.54
CA ASN A 22 14.17 17.44 -44.57
C ASN A 22 13.57 17.25 -43.16
N TYR A 23 12.82 18.23 -42.66
CA TYR A 23 12.29 18.23 -41.29
C TYR A 23 10.83 18.67 -41.21
N ASP A 24 10.03 17.92 -40.47
CA ASP A 24 8.61 18.21 -40.27
C ASP A 24 8.40 19.26 -39.17
N LYS A 25 7.82 20.41 -39.55
CA LYS A 25 7.53 21.53 -38.64
C LYS A 25 6.41 21.22 -37.63
N GLU A 26 5.45 20.37 -37.97
CA GLU A 26 4.40 19.91 -37.05
C GLU A 26 4.97 18.89 -36.06
N LEU A 27 5.78 17.93 -36.53
CA LEU A 27 6.47 16.98 -35.65
C LEU A 27 7.41 17.70 -34.67
N LEU A 28 8.21 18.66 -35.13
CA LEU A 28 9.07 19.49 -34.27
C LEU A 28 8.27 20.29 -33.24
N LYS A 29 7.11 20.84 -33.63
CA LYS A 29 6.18 21.55 -32.74
C LYS A 29 5.60 20.61 -31.66
N ILE A 30 5.26 19.37 -32.01
CA ILE A 30 4.81 18.33 -31.07
C ILE A 30 5.95 17.92 -30.11
N VAL A 31 7.16 17.69 -30.63
CA VAL A 31 8.36 17.36 -29.85
C VAL A 31 8.70 18.50 -28.87
N TYR A 32 8.79 19.74 -29.36
CA TYR A 32 9.02 20.93 -28.52
C TYR A 32 7.98 21.08 -27.42
N GLN A 33 6.69 20.93 -27.74
CA GLN A 33 5.64 20.97 -26.73
C GLN A 33 5.76 19.81 -25.71
N SER A 34 6.17 18.62 -26.13
CA SER A 34 6.38 17.46 -25.25
C SER A 34 7.56 17.67 -24.29
N ILE A 35 8.67 18.22 -24.80
CA ILE A 35 9.84 18.63 -24.01
C ILE A 35 9.45 19.75 -23.03
N SER A 36 8.77 20.80 -23.50
CA SER A 36 8.29 21.91 -22.66
C SER A 36 7.35 21.44 -21.56
N ARG A 37 6.41 20.51 -21.86
CA ARG A 37 5.54 19.88 -20.87
C ARG A 37 6.32 19.05 -19.85
N SER A 38 7.29 18.24 -20.29
CA SER A 38 8.16 17.45 -19.41
C SER A 38 9.01 18.33 -18.49
N TYR A 39 9.60 19.39 -19.02
CA TYR A 39 10.38 20.38 -18.27
C TYR A 39 9.50 21.13 -17.25
N LYS A 40 8.32 21.63 -17.66
CA LYS A 40 7.35 22.26 -16.74
C LYS A 40 6.92 21.31 -15.62
N ARG A 41 6.67 20.02 -15.91
CA ARG A 41 6.40 18.98 -14.89
C ARG A 41 7.60 18.76 -13.95
N ARG A 42 8.83 18.76 -14.47
CA ARG A 42 10.06 18.61 -13.67
C ARG A 42 10.30 19.80 -12.74
N VAL A 43 10.12 21.03 -13.25
CA VAL A 43 10.21 22.28 -12.46
C VAL A 43 9.10 22.35 -11.41
N ALA A 44 7.87 21.93 -11.73
CA ALA A 44 6.78 21.86 -10.76
C ALA A 44 7.07 20.83 -9.65
N ARG A 45 7.53 19.63 -10.00
CA ARG A 45 7.96 18.62 -9.00
C ARG A 45 9.11 19.12 -8.13
N PHE A 46 10.12 19.78 -8.71
CA PHE A 46 11.21 20.41 -7.95
C PHE A 46 10.69 21.49 -6.99
N LYS A 47 9.83 22.41 -7.46
CA LYS A 47 9.19 23.45 -6.63
C LYS A 47 8.36 22.86 -5.48
N ASN A 48 7.69 21.74 -5.72
CA ASN A 48 6.84 21.09 -4.71
C ASN A 48 7.69 20.32 -3.68
N ASN A 49 8.74 19.62 -4.11
CA ASN A 49 9.74 19.03 -3.20
C ASN A 49 10.46 20.11 -2.37
N LEU A 50 10.79 21.25 -2.98
CA LEU A 50 11.34 22.41 -2.28
C LEU A 50 10.34 23.03 -1.30
N ARG A 51 9.04 23.04 -1.59
CA ARG A 51 7.98 23.53 -0.66
C ARG A 51 7.74 22.60 0.52
N ALA A 52 7.87 21.29 0.34
CA ALA A 52 7.98 20.33 1.43
C ALA A 52 9.33 20.41 2.19
N GLY A 53 10.13 21.47 1.97
CA GLY A 53 11.58 21.35 1.89
C GLY A 53 12.45 21.66 3.11
N ILE A 54 12.40 22.77 3.87
CA ILE A 54 11.57 23.98 4.06
C ILE A 54 10.33 23.90 4.97
N TYR A 55 9.27 23.13 4.68
CA TYR A 55 8.08 23.07 5.57
C TYR A 55 8.52 22.79 7.04
N PRO A 56 8.07 23.54 8.05
CA PRO A 56 6.88 24.42 8.09
C PRO A 56 7.09 25.85 7.54
N ALA A 57 8.30 26.24 7.17
CA ALA A 57 8.55 27.57 6.61
C ALA A 57 8.02 27.72 5.16
N SER A 58 7.97 28.97 4.68
CA SER A 58 7.53 29.32 3.33
C SER A 58 8.62 30.08 2.57
N PRO A 59 8.56 30.16 1.23
CA PRO A 59 9.43 31.05 0.46
C PRO A 59 9.26 32.53 0.84
N SER A 60 8.09 32.93 1.35
CA SER A 60 7.86 34.29 1.84
C SER A 60 8.59 34.58 3.16
N SER A 61 8.75 33.61 4.06
CA SER A 61 9.55 33.84 5.29
C SER A 61 11.04 33.92 5.01
N TYR A 62 11.55 33.27 3.95
CA TYR A 62 12.91 33.47 3.46
C TYR A 62 13.12 34.91 3.00
N VAL A 63 12.27 35.40 2.08
CA VAL A 63 12.33 36.78 1.57
C VAL A 63 12.21 37.80 2.71
N PHE A 64 11.34 37.54 3.70
CA PHE A 64 11.20 38.41 4.87
C PHE A 64 12.48 38.49 5.72
N ILE A 65 13.10 37.35 6.08
CA ILE A 65 14.36 37.37 6.86
C ILE A 65 15.48 38.06 6.08
N VAL A 66 15.63 37.79 4.78
CA VAL A 66 16.62 38.48 3.94
C VAL A 66 16.37 39.99 3.89
N ALA A 67 15.13 40.42 3.68
CA ALA A 67 14.78 41.85 3.63
C ALA A 67 15.04 42.56 4.96
N VAL A 68 14.68 41.95 6.09
CA VAL A 68 14.94 42.51 7.43
C VAL A 68 16.43 42.61 7.70
N MET A 69 17.19 41.53 7.49
CA MET A 69 18.64 41.52 7.75
C MET A 69 19.41 42.48 6.85
N VAL A 70 19.01 42.63 5.57
CA VAL A 70 19.61 43.63 4.67
C VAL A 70 19.26 45.05 5.12
N ALA A 71 18.00 45.35 5.45
CA ALA A 71 17.61 46.68 5.94
C ALA A 71 18.33 47.06 7.25
N VAL A 72 18.48 46.10 8.16
CA VAL A 72 19.22 46.25 9.42
C VAL A 72 20.73 46.46 9.18
N SER A 73 21.33 45.71 8.25
CA SER A 73 22.74 45.90 7.86
C SER A 73 22.98 47.28 7.23
N LEU A 74 22.04 47.76 6.40
CA LEU A 74 22.07 49.09 5.80
C LEU A 74 21.86 50.23 6.81
N ALA A 75 21.21 49.94 7.94
CA ALA A 75 21.07 50.85 9.08
C ALA A 75 22.30 50.86 10.03
N ASN A 76 23.39 50.16 9.67
CA ASN A 76 24.59 49.96 10.51
C ASN A 76 24.30 49.28 11.86
N ILE A 77 23.25 48.47 11.96
CA ILE A 77 22.93 47.65 13.13
C ILE A 77 23.38 46.22 12.83
N ASP A 78 24.21 45.65 13.72
CA ASP A 78 24.76 44.30 13.50
C ASP A 78 24.01 43.23 14.31
N LEU A 79 23.07 42.53 13.65
CA LEU A 79 22.44 41.31 14.16
C LEU A 79 23.23 40.02 13.85
N SER A 80 24.43 40.13 13.24
CA SER A 80 25.27 38.99 12.89
C SER A 80 26.39 38.67 13.90
N PHE A 81 26.53 39.49 14.95
CA PHE A 81 27.59 39.36 15.97
C PHE A 81 29.01 39.36 15.35
N GLY A 82 29.26 40.30 14.45
CA GLY A 82 30.52 40.52 13.73
C GLY A 82 30.72 39.64 12.49
N LEU A 83 29.87 38.64 12.25
CA LEU A 83 30.12 37.63 11.22
C LEU A 83 30.03 38.17 9.77
N ILE A 84 29.14 39.13 9.49
CA ILE A 84 29.03 39.76 8.16
C ILE A 84 30.28 40.60 7.88
N ASP A 85 30.67 41.48 8.81
CA ASP A 85 31.86 42.34 8.70
C ASP A 85 33.16 41.52 8.61
N TRP A 86 33.29 40.47 9.44
CA TRP A 86 34.42 39.54 9.39
C TRP A 86 34.53 38.84 8.03
N ALA A 87 33.42 38.29 7.50
CA ALA A 87 33.41 37.61 6.21
C ALA A 87 33.73 38.57 5.06
N GLN A 88 33.18 39.79 5.11
CA GLN A 88 33.44 40.85 4.15
C GLN A 88 34.93 41.22 4.13
N LYS A 89 35.51 41.55 5.28
CA LYS A 89 36.94 41.90 5.44
C LYS A 89 37.88 40.76 5.06
N ARG A 90 37.50 39.51 5.34
CA ARG A 90 38.38 38.34 5.11
C ARG A 90 38.40 37.83 3.68
N PHE A 91 37.30 37.93 2.93
CA PHE A 91 37.14 37.25 1.63
C PHE A 91 36.77 38.14 0.45
N PHE A 92 36.14 39.31 0.67
CA PHE A 92 35.51 40.08 -0.41
C PHE A 92 35.91 41.56 -0.48
N GLY A 93 36.62 42.06 0.52
CA GLY A 93 36.93 43.50 0.66
C GLY A 93 35.70 44.31 1.10
N ILE A 94 35.95 45.51 1.64
CA ILE A 94 34.87 46.40 2.13
C ILE A 94 34.24 47.12 0.92
N SER A 95 32.97 46.82 0.63
CA SER A 95 32.21 47.43 -0.46
C SER A 95 30.70 47.23 -0.24
N PHE A 96 29.87 48.07 -0.87
CA PHE A 96 28.40 47.93 -0.77
C PHE A 96 27.90 46.59 -1.32
N THR A 97 28.48 46.10 -2.41
CA THR A 97 28.10 44.81 -3.03
C THR A 97 28.53 43.62 -2.19
N SER A 98 29.71 43.65 -1.56
CA SER A 98 30.14 42.60 -0.64
C SER A 98 29.33 42.60 0.67
N LEU A 99 28.92 43.77 1.18
CA LEU A 99 28.00 43.85 2.33
C LEU A 99 26.67 43.16 2.01
N LEU A 100 26.02 43.53 0.91
CA LEU A 100 24.76 42.91 0.48
C LEU A 100 24.91 41.39 0.28
N PHE A 101 26.00 40.94 -0.37
CA PHE A 101 26.24 39.51 -0.59
C PHE A 101 26.41 38.75 0.74
N CYS A 102 27.26 39.24 1.65
CA CYS A 102 27.47 38.64 2.97
C CYS A 102 26.17 38.65 3.80
N SER A 103 25.39 39.73 3.79
CA SER A 103 24.08 39.80 4.45
C SER A 103 23.09 38.76 3.89
N VAL A 104 23.00 38.59 2.57
CA VAL A 104 22.11 37.59 1.94
C VAL A 104 22.56 36.16 2.27
N VAL A 105 23.87 35.86 2.21
CA VAL A 105 24.40 34.53 2.57
C VAL A 105 24.16 34.22 4.04
N TYR A 106 24.45 35.16 4.95
CA TYR A 106 24.20 35.01 6.38
C TYR A 106 22.71 34.79 6.68
N SER A 107 21.84 35.62 6.11
CA SER A 107 20.37 35.48 6.21
C SER A 107 19.87 34.12 5.74
N SER A 108 20.47 33.59 4.67
CA SER A 108 20.13 32.27 4.13
C SER A 108 20.51 31.15 5.10
N LEU A 109 21.70 31.23 5.71
CA LEU A 109 22.15 30.27 6.73
C LEU A 109 21.27 30.35 7.99
N CYS A 110 20.94 31.56 8.46
CA CYS A 110 20.04 31.75 9.60
C CYS A 110 18.62 31.22 9.33
N TRP A 111 18.04 31.50 8.16
CA TRP A 111 16.72 30.96 7.79
C TRP A 111 16.76 29.43 7.67
N LEU A 112 17.80 28.85 7.08
CA LEU A 112 17.99 27.39 7.03
C LEU A 112 18.14 26.79 8.45
N ALA A 113 18.87 27.43 9.35
CA ALA A 113 18.98 27.00 10.74
C ALA A 113 17.62 27.03 11.45
N ILE A 114 16.84 28.12 11.31
CA ILE A 114 15.47 28.23 11.85
C ILE A 114 14.56 27.13 11.29
N VAL A 115 14.64 26.83 9.99
CA VAL A 115 13.91 25.72 9.34
C VAL A 115 14.26 24.38 9.96
N GLN A 116 15.55 24.08 10.16
CA GLN A 116 15.95 22.80 10.76
C GLN A 116 15.61 22.72 12.25
N ILE A 117 15.72 23.81 13.01
CA ILE A 117 15.28 23.87 14.41
C ILE A 117 13.78 23.58 14.50
N ALA A 118 12.94 24.27 13.71
CA ALA A 118 11.50 24.03 13.69
C ALA A 118 11.14 22.58 13.30
N ARG A 119 11.89 21.98 12.38
CA ARG A 119 11.73 20.55 12.01
C ARG A 119 12.14 19.61 13.12
N LEU A 120 13.24 19.87 13.81
CA LEU A 120 13.68 19.09 14.97
C LEU A 120 12.67 19.21 16.11
N THR A 121 12.10 20.40 16.36
CA THR A 121 10.99 20.58 17.31
C THR A 121 9.77 19.74 16.93
N ILE A 122 9.28 19.82 15.68
CA ILE A 122 8.15 19.00 15.21
C ILE A 122 8.46 17.50 15.32
N LYS A 123 9.69 17.08 14.99
CA LYS A 123 10.13 15.68 15.11
C LYS A 123 10.14 15.21 16.56
N LEU A 124 10.66 16.01 17.49
CA LEU A 124 10.65 15.73 18.93
C LEU A 124 9.23 15.66 19.48
N MET A 125 8.33 16.54 19.02
CA MET A 125 6.90 16.45 19.34
C MET A 125 6.31 15.13 18.83
N PHE A 126 6.54 14.76 17.57
CA PHE A 126 6.06 13.50 17.01
C PHE A 126 6.69 12.25 17.65
N MET A 127 7.87 12.36 18.29
CA MET A 127 8.44 11.27 19.11
C MET A 127 7.67 11.03 20.42
N TYR A 128 6.89 12.00 20.92
CA TYR A 128 6.03 11.78 22.08
C TYR A 128 4.83 10.90 21.69
N ARG A 129 4.74 9.71 22.31
CA ARG A 129 3.66 8.73 22.08
C ARG A 129 2.67 8.57 23.23
N GLY A 130 2.89 9.23 24.38
CA GLY A 130 2.05 9.08 25.58
C GLY A 130 0.57 9.36 25.34
N TRP A 131 0.27 10.33 24.46
CA TRP A 131 -1.08 10.69 24.04
C TRP A 131 -1.90 9.54 23.44
N MET A 132 -1.26 8.50 22.88
CA MET A 132 -1.97 7.34 22.32
C MET A 132 -2.50 6.41 23.42
N TYR A 133 -1.73 6.21 24.49
CA TYR A 133 -2.14 5.41 25.65
C TYR A 133 -3.16 6.14 26.53
N GLU A 134 -3.02 7.46 26.71
CA GLU A 134 -3.97 8.26 27.51
C GLU A 134 -5.38 8.36 26.90
N ARG A 135 -5.52 8.10 25.60
CA ARG A 135 -6.81 8.10 24.89
C ARG A 135 -7.82 7.09 25.45
N LEU A 136 -7.35 6.07 26.16
CA LEU A 136 -8.16 4.93 26.61
C LEU A 136 -8.86 5.11 27.96
N ARG A 137 -8.31 5.92 28.88
CA ARG A 137 -8.81 5.97 30.27
C ARG A 137 -9.02 7.37 30.86
N ASN A 138 -8.24 8.37 30.45
CA ASN A 138 -8.56 9.81 30.58
C ASN A 138 -7.39 10.64 30.03
N THR A 139 -7.68 11.66 29.21
CA THR A 139 -6.64 12.52 28.63
C THR A 139 -6.20 13.62 29.59
N ARG A 140 -4.92 13.63 29.99
CA ARG A 140 -4.37 14.65 30.90
C ARG A 140 -4.37 16.03 30.25
N MET A 141 -4.43 17.09 31.06
CA MET A 141 -4.38 18.47 30.56
C MET A 141 -3.07 18.76 29.79
N ALA A 142 -1.95 18.18 30.21
CA ALA A 142 -0.68 18.25 29.46
C ALA A 142 -0.80 17.64 28.05
N THR A 143 -1.47 16.50 27.90
CA THR A 143 -1.74 15.87 26.60
C THR A 143 -2.67 16.71 25.75
N LYS A 144 -3.73 17.28 26.32
CA LYS A 144 -4.64 18.21 25.60
C LYS A 144 -3.89 19.45 25.11
N PHE A 145 -2.99 20.01 25.93
CA PHE A 145 -2.15 21.15 25.57
C PHE A 145 -1.12 20.81 24.49
N TYR A 146 -0.45 19.66 24.58
CA TYR A 146 0.41 19.12 23.52
C TYR A 146 -0.35 18.99 22.18
N LEU A 147 -1.53 18.34 22.19
CA LEU A 147 -2.35 18.17 20.98
C LEU A 147 -2.80 19.53 20.39
N LEU A 148 -3.08 20.52 21.24
CA LEU A 148 -3.40 21.90 20.81
C LEU A 148 -2.20 22.58 20.16
N ILE A 149 -1.00 22.52 20.76
CA ILE A 149 0.22 23.12 20.19
C ILE A 149 0.54 22.46 18.84
N VAL A 150 0.49 21.13 18.74
CA VAL A 150 0.66 20.43 17.46
C VAL A 150 -0.37 20.94 16.44
N LYS A 151 -1.66 20.99 16.79
CA LYS A 151 -2.71 21.48 15.88
C LYS A 151 -2.49 22.93 15.42
N LEU A 152 -1.91 23.80 16.26
CA LEU A 152 -1.56 25.17 15.88
C LEU A 152 -0.35 25.22 14.92
N ILE A 153 0.70 24.45 15.19
CA ILE A 153 1.89 24.37 14.32
C ILE A 153 1.55 23.78 12.94
N LEU A 154 0.65 22.77 12.89
CA LEU A 154 0.24 22.11 11.65
C LEU A 154 -0.85 22.84 10.86
N LYS A 155 -1.25 24.06 11.27
CA LYS A 155 -2.37 24.81 10.66
C LYS A 155 -2.13 25.26 9.22
N HIS A 156 -0.87 25.35 8.77
CA HIS A 156 -0.53 25.70 7.39
C HIS A 156 -0.68 24.50 6.45
N GLU A 157 -1.55 24.67 5.43
CA GLU A 157 -1.98 23.64 4.46
C GLU A 157 -0.82 22.74 3.98
N PRO A 158 -0.74 21.48 4.45
CA PRO A 158 0.39 20.62 4.18
C PRO A 158 0.20 19.85 2.86
N MET A 159 1.23 19.87 2.03
CA MET A 159 1.34 19.04 0.83
C MET A 159 1.61 17.57 1.23
N LEU A 160 1.29 16.62 0.36
CA LEU A 160 1.39 15.16 0.64
C LEU A 160 2.71 14.74 1.33
N LYS A 161 3.85 15.33 0.95
CA LYS A 161 5.17 15.00 1.51
C LYS A 161 5.72 16.01 2.53
N SER A 162 4.99 17.07 2.90
CA SER A 162 5.45 18.14 3.81
C SER A 162 6.05 17.62 5.13
N PHE A 163 5.48 16.55 5.68
CA PHE A 163 5.91 15.98 6.97
C PHE A 163 7.04 14.94 6.86
N GLN A 164 7.38 14.47 5.66
CA GLN A 164 8.36 13.37 5.48
C GLN A 164 9.77 13.71 5.98
N GLY A 165 10.13 15.01 5.99
CA GLY A 165 11.38 15.50 6.59
C GLY A 165 11.35 15.67 8.12
N ALA A 166 10.16 15.69 8.72
CA ALA A 166 9.95 15.91 10.16
C ALA A 166 9.43 14.66 10.90
N LEU A 167 9.04 13.59 10.20
CA LEU A 167 8.69 12.32 10.86
C LEU A 167 9.89 11.71 11.60
N PRO A 168 9.66 11.09 12.78
CA PRO A 168 10.69 10.32 13.46
C PRO A 168 11.09 9.08 12.65
N ARG A 169 12.33 8.61 12.83
CA ARG A 169 12.72 7.26 12.40
C ARG A 169 12.06 6.23 13.32
N LEU A 170 11.84 5.01 12.82
CA LEU A 170 11.42 3.88 13.66
C LEU A 170 12.45 3.67 14.79
N PRO A 171 12.06 3.70 16.07
CA PRO A 171 12.97 3.46 17.18
C PRO A 171 13.39 1.99 17.17
N LEU A 172 14.67 1.74 17.49
CA LEU A 172 15.17 0.38 17.68
C LEU A 172 14.87 -0.08 19.13
N PRO A 173 14.13 -1.19 19.35
CA PRO A 173 13.91 -1.70 20.70
C PRO A 173 15.21 -2.19 21.35
N ALA A 174 15.24 -2.20 22.69
CA ALA A 174 16.31 -2.87 23.43
C ALA A 174 16.14 -4.39 23.34
N LEU A 175 17.23 -5.11 23.08
CA LEU A 175 17.26 -6.58 22.90
C LEU A 175 16.46 -7.34 23.97
N ARG A 176 16.84 -7.17 25.25
CA ARG A 176 16.17 -7.76 26.43
C ARG A 176 14.66 -7.52 26.48
N ASP A 177 14.23 -6.37 26.00
CA ASP A 177 12.84 -5.94 26.02
C ASP A 177 12.03 -6.66 24.92
N THR A 178 12.63 -6.86 23.74
CA THR A 178 12.11 -7.73 22.67
C THR A 178 12.10 -9.20 23.10
N LEU A 179 13.18 -9.72 23.69
CA LEU A 179 13.27 -11.12 24.13
C LEU A 179 12.24 -11.45 25.21
N ARG A 180 12.08 -10.58 26.23
CA ARG A 180 11.02 -10.71 27.24
C ARG A 180 9.63 -10.75 26.62
N ARG A 181 9.28 -9.79 25.75
CA ARG A 181 7.97 -9.76 25.07
C ARG A 181 7.75 -10.98 24.20
N HIS A 182 8.79 -11.45 23.52
CA HIS A 182 8.74 -12.66 22.71
C HIS A 182 8.34 -13.88 23.55
N LEU A 183 9.07 -14.14 24.65
CA LEU A 183 8.76 -15.20 25.61
C LEU A 183 7.34 -15.06 26.17
N ASP A 184 6.93 -13.85 26.56
CA ASP A 184 5.56 -13.58 27.06
C ASP A 184 4.45 -13.91 26.03
N THR A 185 4.73 -13.86 24.72
CA THR A 185 3.77 -14.27 23.67
C THR A 185 3.80 -15.76 23.35
N LEU A 186 4.91 -16.48 23.62
CA LEU A 186 5.00 -17.93 23.37
C LEU A 186 4.52 -18.79 24.56
N LYS A 187 4.53 -18.27 25.79
CA LYS A 187 4.04 -18.99 26.99
C LYS A 187 2.66 -19.67 26.87
N PRO A 188 1.62 -19.11 26.18
CA PRO A 188 0.35 -19.83 25.99
C PRO A 188 0.37 -20.90 24.88
N LEU A 189 1.44 -21.00 24.09
CA LEU A 189 1.60 -21.91 22.94
C LEU A 189 2.55 -23.08 23.22
N LEU A 190 3.56 -22.88 24.08
CA LEU A 190 4.57 -23.89 24.41
C LEU A 190 4.17 -24.76 25.61
N ASN A 191 4.55 -26.04 25.57
CA ASN A 191 4.55 -26.89 26.77
C ASN A 191 5.73 -26.53 27.70
N ASP A 192 5.81 -27.12 28.90
CA ASP A 192 6.84 -26.78 29.89
C ASP A 192 8.27 -27.05 29.41
N GLU A 193 8.50 -28.13 28.65
CA GLU A 193 9.82 -28.49 28.11
C GLU A 193 10.27 -27.50 27.02
N SER A 194 9.43 -27.26 26.01
CA SER A 194 9.69 -26.29 24.95
C SER A 194 9.83 -24.87 25.50
N ARG A 195 9.10 -24.52 26.58
CA ARG A 195 9.29 -23.24 27.27
C ARG A 195 10.66 -23.15 27.94
N GLN A 196 11.10 -24.16 28.68
CA GLN A 196 12.44 -24.18 29.29
C GLN A 196 13.55 -24.10 28.23
N ARG A 197 13.41 -24.82 27.11
CA ARG A 197 14.31 -24.72 25.94
C ARG A 197 14.35 -23.31 25.37
N MET A 198 13.20 -22.71 25.08
CA MET A 198 13.11 -21.36 24.49
C MET A 198 13.63 -20.27 25.46
N GLU A 199 13.39 -20.42 26.76
CA GLU A 199 13.97 -19.57 27.80
C GLU A 199 15.50 -19.73 27.87
N HIS A 200 16.04 -20.95 27.77
CA HIS A 200 17.48 -21.19 27.68
C HIS A 200 18.11 -20.55 26.44
N LEU A 201 17.56 -20.80 25.24
CA LEU A 201 18.03 -20.24 23.98
C LEU A 201 17.95 -18.71 23.95
N SER A 202 16.89 -18.13 24.53
CA SER A 202 16.75 -16.67 24.66
C SER A 202 17.81 -16.08 25.61
N ASN A 203 18.10 -16.76 26.72
CA ASN A 203 19.14 -16.31 27.67
C ASN A 203 20.55 -16.47 27.09
N GLU A 204 20.84 -17.56 26.37
CA GLU A 204 22.10 -17.74 25.64
C GLU A 204 22.27 -16.60 24.62
N PHE A 205 21.24 -16.34 23.80
CA PHE A 205 21.27 -15.30 22.78
C PHE A 205 21.42 -13.88 23.35
N GLU A 206 20.78 -13.56 24.49
CA GLU A 206 20.95 -12.26 25.16
C GLU A 206 22.40 -12.03 25.65
N ASN A 207 23.09 -13.09 26.09
CA ASN A 207 24.43 -12.98 26.67
C ASN A 207 25.59 -13.20 25.67
N THR A 208 25.33 -13.78 24.49
CA THR A 208 26.36 -14.15 23.51
C THR A 208 26.29 -13.31 22.22
N ILE A 209 25.49 -13.74 21.24
CA ILE A 209 25.47 -13.23 19.87
C ILE A 209 24.59 -11.98 19.75
N GLY A 210 23.46 -11.94 20.45
CA GLY A 210 22.49 -10.85 20.38
C GLY A 210 23.09 -9.45 20.59
N PRO A 211 23.93 -9.21 21.61
CA PRO A 211 24.59 -7.90 21.81
C PRO A 211 25.51 -7.48 20.66
N LYS A 212 26.13 -8.43 19.95
CA LYS A 212 26.93 -8.15 18.75
C LYS A 212 26.02 -7.69 17.60
N LEU A 213 24.92 -8.41 17.36
CA LEU A 213 23.93 -8.07 16.33
C LEU A 213 23.26 -6.71 16.60
N GLN A 214 22.89 -6.45 17.86
CA GLN A 214 22.28 -5.19 18.31
C GLN A 214 23.17 -3.98 17.99
N ARG A 215 24.50 -4.08 18.10
CA ARG A 215 25.44 -2.98 17.79
C ARG A 215 25.41 -2.61 16.31
N TYR A 216 25.45 -3.59 15.41
CA TYR A 216 25.33 -3.36 13.96
C TYR A 216 23.95 -2.80 13.59
N LEU A 217 22.87 -3.30 14.20
CA LEU A 217 21.52 -2.81 13.94
C LEU A 217 21.31 -1.37 14.48
N THR A 218 21.96 -1.03 15.59
CA THR A 218 22.02 0.35 16.11
C THR A 218 22.68 1.27 15.10
N LEU A 219 23.84 0.88 14.52
CA LEU A 219 24.49 1.64 13.46
C LEU A 219 23.58 1.81 12.22
N LYS A 220 22.86 0.75 11.80
CA LYS A 220 21.87 0.86 10.71
C LYS A 220 20.77 1.88 11.04
N SER A 221 20.26 1.92 12.27
CA SER A 221 19.25 2.89 12.72
C SER A 221 19.75 4.36 12.69
N TRP A 222 21.06 4.57 12.76
CA TRP A 222 21.69 5.88 12.67
C TRP A 222 21.94 6.33 11.22
N LEU A 223 22.25 5.39 10.32
CA LEU A 223 22.58 5.68 8.92
C LEU A 223 21.35 5.67 7.97
N SER A 224 20.32 4.87 8.26
CA SER A 224 19.12 4.73 7.42
C SER A 224 17.99 5.72 7.77
N GLY A 225 17.02 5.89 6.87
CA GLY A 225 15.76 6.59 7.16
C GLY A 225 14.81 5.76 8.02
N ASN A 226 14.80 4.45 7.79
CA ASN A 226 14.18 3.41 8.61
C ASN A 226 15.06 2.16 8.56
N TYR A 227 15.26 1.47 9.69
CA TYR A 227 16.16 0.31 9.73
C TYR A 227 15.52 -1.00 9.22
N VAL A 228 14.19 -1.04 9.05
CA VAL A 228 13.43 -2.22 8.64
C VAL A 228 13.07 -2.20 7.15
N SER A 229 12.64 -1.05 6.62
CA SER A 229 11.78 -1.02 5.42
C SER A 229 12.44 -1.50 4.13
N ASP A 230 13.74 -1.24 3.96
CA ASP A 230 14.55 -1.72 2.84
C ASP A 230 14.70 -3.26 2.86
N TRP A 231 15.06 -3.81 4.02
CA TRP A 231 15.18 -5.26 4.22
C TRP A 231 13.82 -5.98 4.20
N TRP A 232 12.75 -5.35 4.67
CA TRP A 232 11.40 -5.92 4.59
C TRP A 232 10.91 -6.01 3.13
N GLU A 233 11.17 -4.98 2.33
CA GLU A 233 10.91 -4.99 0.89
C GLU A 233 11.73 -6.06 0.15
N GLU A 234 13.04 -6.13 0.42
CA GLU A 234 13.93 -7.09 -0.22
C GLU A 234 13.63 -8.55 0.17
N TYR A 235 13.69 -8.89 1.47
CA TYR A 235 13.73 -10.28 1.90
C TYR A 235 12.35 -10.94 2.03
N VAL A 236 11.28 -10.20 2.30
CA VAL A 236 9.93 -10.78 2.44
C VAL A 236 9.20 -10.85 1.10
N TYR A 237 9.37 -9.84 0.23
CA TYR A 237 8.69 -9.81 -1.06
C TYR A 237 9.62 -10.13 -2.23
N LEU A 238 10.67 -9.34 -2.45
CA LEU A 238 11.44 -9.39 -3.71
C LEU A 238 12.29 -10.66 -3.87
N ARG A 239 12.81 -11.22 -2.78
CA ARG A 239 13.48 -12.53 -2.76
C ARG A 239 12.52 -13.71 -2.64
N GLY A 240 11.26 -13.49 -2.28
CA GLY A 240 10.22 -14.53 -2.33
C GLY A 240 10.15 -15.13 -3.74
N ARG A 241 10.17 -16.47 -3.84
CA ARG A 241 10.20 -17.22 -5.11
C ARG A 241 8.84 -17.82 -5.50
N SER A 242 7.90 -17.94 -4.56
CA SER A 242 6.53 -18.40 -4.81
C SER A 242 5.77 -17.50 -5.79
N ALA A 243 4.75 -18.05 -6.43
CA ALA A 243 3.82 -17.30 -7.28
C ALA A 243 3.21 -16.08 -6.56
N LEU A 244 3.11 -14.94 -7.24
CA LEU A 244 2.51 -13.73 -6.67
C LEU A 244 0.99 -13.83 -6.58
N MET A 245 0.36 -14.43 -7.60
CA MET A 245 -1.04 -14.84 -7.55
C MET A 245 -1.28 -15.66 -6.27
N ILE A 246 -2.36 -15.34 -5.55
CA ILE A 246 -2.74 -15.93 -4.25
C ILE A 246 -1.77 -15.64 -3.09
N ASN A 247 -0.48 -15.97 -3.22
CA ASN A 247 0.46 -16.02 -2.09
C ASN A 247 1.10 -14.68 -1.73
N SER A 248 0.98 -13.65 -2.58
CA SER A 248 1.48 -12.29 -2.27
C SER A 248 0.54 -11.17 -2.69
N ASN A 249 -0.23 -11.32 -3.77
CA ASN A 249 -1.16 -10.28 -4.21
C ASN A 249 -2.43 -10.30 -3.35
N PHE A 250 -2.93 -9.11 -3.04
CA PHE A 250 -4.19 -8.90 -2.34
C PHE A 250 -5.22 -8.23 -3.26
N TYR A 251 -6.50 -8.34 -2.93
CA TYR A 251 -7.59 -7.82 -3.76
C TYR A 251 -8.54 -6.90 -2.98
N GLY A 252 -9.47 -6.26 -3.69
CA GLY A 252 -10.54 -5.43 -3.13
C GLY A 252 -11.78 -5.39 -4.02
N LEU A 253 -12.96 -5.26 -3.41
CA LEU A 253 -14.27 -5.28 -4.07
C LEU A 253 -14.94 -3.91 -4.07
N ASP A 254 -15.82 -3.64 -5.04
CA ASP A 254 -16.66 -2.44 -5.11
C ASP A 254 -17.53 -2.25 -3.85
N SER A 255 -18.22 -1.11 -3.81
CA SER A 255 -19.47 -0.96 -3.08
C SER A 255 -20.41 -2.15 -3.30
N LEU A 256 -21.00 -2.65 -2.20
CA LEU A 256 -21.93 -3.77 -2.26
C LEU A 256 -23.20 -3.40 -3.05
N GLY A 257 -23.67 -2.15 -2.90
CA GLY A 257 -24.83 -1.62 -3.58
C GLY A 257 -24.57 -1.15 -5.01
N HIS A 258 -24.80 0.13 -5.27
CA HIS A 258 -25.03 0.66 -6.62
C HIS A 258 -23.74 0.88 -7.44
N ALA A 259 -23.64 0.25 -8.61
CA ALA A 259 -22.49 0.32 -9.51
C ALA A 259 -22.42 1.62 -10.37
N GLY A 260 -23.41 2.51 -10.31
CA GLY A 260 -23.49 3.71 -11.14
C GLY A 260 -24.03 3.45 -12.55
N THR A 261 -23.53 2.42 -13.23
CA THR A 261 -24.01 1.96 -14.55
C THR A 261 -23.80 0.45 -14.70
N THR A 262 -24.57 -0.18 -15.58
CA THR A 262 -24.31 -1.54 -16.08
C THR A 262 -23.47 -1.55 -17.36
N ILE A 263 -23.24 -0.41 -18.00
CA ILE A 263 -22.42 -0.32 -19.22
C ILE A 263 -20.94 -0.38 -18.86
N GLN A 264 -20.33 -1.57 -19.04
CA GLN A 264 -18.92 -1.86 -18.76
C GLN A 264 -17.95 -0.81 -19.34
N ALA A 265 -18.15 -0.38 -20.58
CA ALA A 265 -17.32 0.65 -21.23
C ALA A 265 -17.38 2.01 -20.51
N ALA A 266 -18.58 2.46 -20.11
CA ALA A 266 -18.80 3.72 -19.41
C ALA A 266 -18.23 3.66 -17.99
N ARG A 267 -18.46 2.55 -17.27
CA ARG A 267 -17.87 2.31 -15.94
C ARG A 267 -16.34 2.39 -15.99
N ALA A 268 -15.73 1.63 -16.89
CA ALA A 268 -14.29 1.62 -17.06
C ALA A 268 -13.72 3.00 -17.42
N ALA A 269 -14.44 3.78 -18.23
CA ALA A 269 -14.04 5.13 -18.63
C ALA A 269 -14.07 6.15 -17.50
N ASN A 270 -15.17 6.23 -16.74
CA ASN A 270 -15.27 7.08 -15.56
C ASN A 270 -14.20 6.72 -14.53
N ILE A 271 -14.09 5.44 -14.15
CA ILE A 271 -13.15 5.05 -13.09
C ILE A 271 -11.69 5.17 -13.54
N THR A 272 -11.36 4.88 -14.81
CA THR A 272 -10.03 5.18 -15.38
C THR A 272 -9.69 6.66 -15.23
N TYR A 273 -10.63 7.55 -15.53
CA TYR A 273 -10.44 8.99 -15.35
C TYR A 273 -10.26 9.37 -13.88
N ALA A 274 -11.08 8.84 -12.96
CA ALA A 274 -10.95 9.05 -11.52
C ALA A 274 -9.57 8.59 -10.98
N SER A 275 -9.10 7.41 -11.38
CA SER A 275 -7.77 6.89 -11.02
C SER A 275 -6.64 7.79 -11.53
N LEU A 276 -6.78 8.37 -12.72
CA LEU A 276 -5.81 9.33 -13.28
C LEU A 276 -5.87 10.71 -12.59
N LEU A 277 -7.01 11.10 -12.00
CA LEU A 277 -7.09 12.24 -11.10
C LEU A 277 -6.40 11.97 -9.76
N PHE A 278 -6.59 10.78 -9.16
CA PHE A 278 -5.87 10.41 -7.93
C PHE A 278 -4.35 10.37 -8.14
N ARG A 279 -3.90 9.79 -9.26
CA ARG A 279 -2.49 9.86 -9.70
C ARG A 279 -1.99 11.30 -9.80
N ARG A 280 -2.77 12.21 -10.37
CA ARG A 280 -2.42 13.64 -10.48
C ARG A 280 -2.27 14.30 -9.11
N LEU A 281 -3.15 14.00 -8.15
CA LEU A 281 -3.07 14.51 -6.78
C LEU A 281 -1.77 14.05 -6.08
N ILE A 282 -1.33 12.82 -6.32
CA ILE A 282 -0.05 12.29 -5.83
C ILE A 282 1.14 12.98 -6.52
N GLU A 283 1.19 12.99 -7.86
CA GLU A 283 2.29 13.57 -8.64
C GLU A 283 2.54 15.06 -8.32
N ARG A 284 1.47 15.79 -7.98
CA ARG A 284 1.54 17.20 -7.59
C ARG A 284 1.65 17.41 -6.07
N GLN A 285 1.46 16.38 -5.26
CA GLN A 285 1.37 16.45 -3.79
C GLN A 285 0.18 17.31 -3.28
N GLU A 286 -0.87 17.40 -4.09
CA GLU A 286 -2.16 18.04 -3.77
C GLU A 286 -3.05 17.12 -2.89
N LEU A 287 -2.75 15.82 -2.81
CA LEU A 287 -3.40 14.90 -1.88
C LEU A 287 -3.05 15.27 -0.42
N LYS A 288 -4.06 15.42 0.44
CA LYS A 288 -3.87 15.75 1.87
C LYS A 288 -3.15 14.59 2.61
N PRO A 289 -2.19 14.87 3.50
CA PRO A 289 -1.66 13.85 4.42
C PRO A 289 -2.74 13.32 5.37
N ILE A 290 -2.82 11.99 5.51
CA ILE A 290 -3.68 11.34 6.52
C ILE A 290 -3.09 11.60 7.92
N LEU A 291 -3.95 11.97 8.88
CA LEU A 291 -3.58 12.22 10.28
C LEU A 291 -4.25 11.20 11.21
N ILE A 292 -3.52 10.71 12.22
CA ILE A 292 -4.13 10.04 13.39
C ILE A 292 -4.22 11.08 14.51
N GLY A 293 -5.44 11.58 14.75
CA GLY A 293 -5.69 12.68 15.67
C GLY A 293 -5.10 13.99 15.16
N VAL A 294 -3.84 14.26 15.51
CA VAL A 294 -3.05 15.41 15.00
C VAL A 294 -1.68 15.00 14.44
N VAL A 295 -1.29 13.72 14.50
CA VAL A 295 0.03 13.26 14.05
C VAL A 295 -0.10 12.71 12.62
N PRO A 296 0.69 13.21 11.64
CA PRO A 296 0.63 12.76 10.26
C PRO A 296 1.22 11.35 10.08
N LEU A 297 0.69 10.62 9.11
CA LEU A 297 1.22 9.35 8.65
C LEU A 297 2.18 9.53 7.48
N CYS A 298 3.15 8.61 7.40
CA CYS A 298 4.07 8.50 6.28
C CYS A 298 3.33 8.31 4.95
N SER A 299 3.79 9.05 3.94
CA SER A 299 3.22 9.11 2.59
C SER A 299 4.15 8.55 1.50
N SER A 300 5.26 7.89 1.86
CA SER A 300 6.23 7.34 0.89
C SER A 300 5.62 6.34 -0.09
N GLN A 301 4.76 5.46 0.42
CA GLN A 301 4.17 4.37 -0.36
C GLN A 301 3.29 4.86 -1.54
N TYR A 302 2.62 6.01 -1.41
CA TYR A 302 1.79 6.60 -2.49
C TYR A 302 2.59 6.89 -3.77
N GLU A 303 3.90 7.15 -3.68
CA GLU A 303 4.74 7.44 -4.85
C GLU A 303 4.80 6.28 -5.84
N ARG A 304 4.59 5.04 -5.37
CA ARG A 304 4.69 3.83 -6.19
C ARG A 304 3.34 3.24 -6.64
N THR A 305 2.20 3.82 -6.25
CA THR A 305 0.86 3.29 -6.62
C THR A 305 0.67 3.17 -8.13
N PHE A 306 1.09 4.19 -8.86
CA PHE A 306 0.99 4.24 -10.32
C PHE A 306 2.37 4.14 -10.97
N ASN A 307 2.38 3.81 -12.26
CA ASN A 307 3.57 3.75 -13.11
C ASN A 307 4.62 2.76 -12.59
N THR A 308 4.21 1.74 -11.82
CA THR A 308 5.13 0.77 -11.19
C THR A 308 4.85 -0.63 -11.72
N CYS A 309 5.89 -1.44 -11.80
CA CYS A 309 5.80 -2.87 -12.07
C CYS A 309 6.92 -3.56 -11.28
N ARG A 310 6.61 -4.69 -10.67
CA ARG A 310 7.63 -5.64 -10.23
C ARG A 310 8.15 -6.36 -11.47
N ILE A 311 9.46 -6.56 -11.55
CA ILE A 311 10.13 -7.23 -12.66
C ILE A 311 10.77 -8.50 -12.09
N PRO A 312 10.50 -9.70 -12.64
CA PRO A 312 11.10 -10.93 -12.14
C PRO A 312 12.60 -10.94 -12.41
N GLY A 313 13.36 -11.53 -11.49
CA GLY A 313 14.77 -11.88 -11.66
C GLY A 313 15.02 -13.22 -10.98
N VAL A 314 16.01 -13.99 -11.44
CA VAL A 314 16.20 -15.41 -11.06
C VAL A 314 16.27 -15.61 -9.54
N GLU A 315 17.13 -14.84 -8.85
CA GLU A 315 17.25 -14.88 -7.38
C GLU A 315 16.42 -13.80 -6.65
N ILE A 316 16.17 -12.67 -7.32
CA ILE A 316 15.60 -11.46 -6.72
C ILE A 316 14.88 -10.62 -7.77
N ASP A 317 13.65 -10.23 -7.46
CA ASP A 317 12.84 -9.34 -8.28
C ASP A 317 13.20 -7.87 -8.03
N THR A 318 12.84 -6.97 -8.96
CA THR A 318 13.08 -5.53 -8.80
C THR A 318 11.82 -4.69 -9.00
N LEU A 319 11.56 -3.76 -8.09
CA LEU A 319 10.51 -2.75 -8.25
C LEU A 319 10.97 -1.64 -9.20
N LYS A 320 10.32 -1.53 -10.34
CA LYS A 320 10.62 -0.53 -11.37
C LYS A 320 9.50 0.50 -11.46
N HIS A 321 9.85 1.78 -11.37
CA HIS A 321 8.90 2.90 -11.38
C HIS A 321 9.23 3.89 -12.51
N TRP A 322 8.22 4.27 -13.30
CA TRP A 322 8.36 5.13 -14.48
C TRP A 322 7.86 6.57 -14.21
N ASN A 323 8.71 7.53 -14.55
CA ASN A 323 8.55 8.94 -14.17
C ASN A 323 7.49 9.76 -14.95
N ASP A 324 6.89 9.21 -16.01
CA ASP A 324 5.95 9.89 -16.90
C ASP A 324 5.15 8.89 -17.77
N ALA A 325 4.43 7.93 -17.17
CA ALA A 325 3.62 6.99 -17.96
C ALA A 325 2.46 7.72 -18.69
N ARG A 326 2.29 7.46 -19.98
CA ARG A 326 1.37 8.19 -20.90
C ARG A 326 0.24 7.31 -21.46
N HIS A 327 0.11 6.09 -20.96
CA HIS A 327 -0.86 5.09 -21.40
C HIS A 327 -1.24 4.17 -20.24
N ILE A 328 -2.38 3.51 -20.35
CA ILE A 328 -2.66 2.26 -19.63
C ILE A 328 -2.42 1.07 -20.56
N ALA A 329 -2.27 -0.12 -19.98
CA ALA A 329 -2.43 -1.36 -20.71
C ALA A 329 -3.82 -1.93 -20.41
N VAL A 330 -4.50 -2.46 -21.42
CA VAL A 330 -5.86 -3.01 -21.30
C VAL A 330 -5.85 -4.47 -21.75
N TYR A 331 -6.51 -5.36 -21.02
CA TYR A 331 -6.78 -6.74 -21.44
C TYR A 331 -8.27 -6.89 -21.75
N CYS A 332 -8.59 -7.49 -22.90
CA CYS A 332 -9.97 -7.77 -23.33
C CYS A 332 -9.99 -8.95 -24.31
N HIS A 333 -10.90 -9.91 -24.12
CA HIS A 333 -11.13 -11.08 -25.01
C HIS A 333 -9.86 -11.87 -25.41
N GLY A 334 -8.85 -11.90 -24.53
CA GLY A 334 -7.57 -12.55 -24.76
C GLY A 334 -6.48 -11.66 -25.39
N ALA A 335 -6.81 -10.44 -25.86
CA ALA A 335 -5.84 -9.53 -26.44
C ALA A 335 -5.38 -8.43 -25.45
N TRP A 336 -4.12 -8.02 -25.58
CA TRP A 336 -3.56 -6.88 -24.84
C TRP A 336 -3.49 -5.62 -25.72
N PHE A 337 -3.87 -4.46 -25.17
CA PHE A 337 -3.92 -3.17 -25.88
C PHE A 337 -3.16 -2.09 -25.12
N LYS A 338 -2.62 -1.12 -25.86
CA LYS A 338 -2.10 0.13 -25.33
C LYS A 338 -3.07 1.27 -25.62
N VAL A 339 -3.66 1.85 -24.57
CA VAL A 339 -4.58 3.00 -24.67
C VAL A 339 -3.89 4.26 -24.15
N LEU A 340 -3.83 5.31 -24.97
CA LEU A 340 -3.31 6.61 -24.57
C LEU A 340 -4.30 7.32 -23.63
N ILE A 341 -3.81 7.89 -22.54
CA ILE A 341 -4.65 8.56 -21.51
C ILE A 341 -4.75 10.08 -21.70
N HIS A 342 -4.11 10.62 -22.74
CA HIS A 342 -4.08 12.06 -23.02
C HIS A 342 -3.92 12.36 -24.51
N ASP A 343 -4.53 13.44 -24.99
CA ASP A 343 -4.18 14.09 -26.28
C ASP A 343 -2.79 14.74 -26.20
N GLY A 344 -2.36 15.06 -24.98
CA GLY A 344 -1.12 15.72 -24.64
C GLY A 344 -1.31 17.12 -24.05
N ARG A 345 -2.48 17.75 -24.24
CA ARG A 345 -2.88 19.01 -23.59
C ARG A 345 -3.56 18.73 -22.25
N ARG A 346 -4.54 17.80 -22.24
CA ARG A 346 -5.30 17.33 -21.07
C ARG A 346 -5.35 15.80 -21.02
N LEU A 347 -5.93 15.24 -19.96
CA LEU A 347 -6.38 13.84 -20.01
C LEU A 347 -7.56 13.72 -20.98
N LEU A 348 -7.77 12.55 -21.56
CA LEU A 348 -9.03 12.24 -22.25
C LEU A 348 -10.20 12.34 -21.25
N LYS A 349 -11.36 12.82 -21.71
CA LYS A 349 -12.61 12.84 -20.92
C LYS A 349 -13.15 11.40 -20.75
N PRO A 350 -14.03 11.14 -19.77
CA PRO A 350 -14.71 9.84 -19.69
C PRO A 350 -15.46 9.46 -20.96
N CYS A 351 -16.24 10.36 -21.58
CA CYS A 351 -16.91 10.09 -22.87
C CYS A 351 -15.93 9.70 -24.01
N GLU A 352 -14.74 10.30 -24.05
CA GLU A 352 -13.69 9.98 -25.03
C GLU A 352 -13.01 8.63 -24.74
N LEU A 353 -12.82 8.28 -23.46
CA LEU A 353 -12.35 6.96 -23.04
C LEU A 353 -13.42 5.88 -23.31
N GLN A 354 -14.70 6.20 -23.12
CA GLN A 354 -15.81 5.28 -23.38
C GLN A 354 -15.84 4.88 -24.86
N ILE A 355 -15.60 5.80 -25.80
CA ILE A 355 -15.52 5.45 -27.22
C ILE A 355 -14.41 4.41 -27.46
N ILE A 356 -13.20 4.61 -26.92
CA ILE A 356 -12.09 3.64 -27.05
C ILE A 356 -12.46 2.30 -26.39
N PHE A 357 -13.15 2.30 -25.25
CA PHE A 357 -13.51 1.09 -24.52
C PHE A 357 -14.68 0.32 -25.15
N SER A 358 -15.66 1.01 -25.73
CA SER A 358 -16.68 0.42 -26.60
C SER A 358 -16.07 -0.14 -27.88
N GLU A 359 -15.07 0.54 -28.48
CA GLU A 359 -14.31 0.00 -29.61
C GLU A 359 -13.53 -1.27 -29.20
N ILE A 360 -12.96 -1.34 -27.99
CA ILE A 360 -12.29 -2.55 -27.49
C ILE A 360 -13.28 -3.70 -27.26
N LEU A 361 -14.44 -3.43 -26.66
CA LEU A 361 -15.40 -4.48 -26.29
C LEU A 361 -16.25 -4.99 -27.47
N ASN A 362 -16.58 -4.14 -28.44
CA ASN A 362 -17.49 -4.50 -29.54
C ASN A 362 -16.78 -5.17 -30.72
N ASN A 363 -15.44 -5.15 -30.78
CA ASN A 363 -14.67 -5.72 -31.88
C ASN A 363 -14.28 -7.18 -31.63
N CYS A 364 -14.55 -8.05 -32.60
CA CYS A 364 -13.98 -9.39 -32.62
C CYS A 364 -12.48 -9.32 -32.97
N TYR A 365 -11.66 -10.06 -32.21
CA TYR A 365 -10.22 -10.15 -32.45
C TYR A 365 -9.81 -11.57 -32.79
N ASP A 366 -9.07 -11.73 -33.88
CA ASP A 366 -8.31 -12.95 -34.18
C ASP A 366 -7.17 -13.09 -33.15
N VAL A 367 -7.31 -14.01 -32.20
CA VAL A 367 -6.47 -14.16 -31.00
C VAL A 367 -6.14 -15.63 -30.82
N THR A 368 -4.85 -15.96 -30.81
CA THR A 368 -4.36 -17.30 -30.50
C THR A 368 -4.48 -17.60 -29.01
N ASP A 369 -4.54 -18.88 -28.65
CA ASP A 369 -4.52 -19.29 -27.24
C ASP A 369 -3.22 -18.85 -26.54
N ASP A 370 -2.09 -18.76 -27.25
CA ASP A 370 -0.85 -18.20 -26.69
C ASP A 370 -0.99 -16.71 -26.30
N GLU A 371 -1.70 -15.90 -27.09
CA GLU A 371 -1.95 -14.48 -26.75
C GLU A 371 -2.96 -14.36 -25.60
N ARG A 372 -4.03 -15.18 -25.63
CA ARG A 372 -5.04 -15.27 -24.56
C ARG A 372 -4.41 -15.61 -23.21
N HIS A 373 -3.55 -16.62 -23.19
CA HIS A 373 -3.00 -17.18 -21.96
C HIS A 373 -1.70 -16.50 -21.50
N LEU A 374 -1.19 -15.50 -22.22
CA LEU A 374 0.09 -14.83 -21.97
C LEU A 374 0.29 -14.32 -20.53
N GLY A 375 -0.78 -13.92 -19.83
CA GLY A 375 -0.70 -13.47 -18.44
C GLY A 375 -0.33 -14.56 -17.43
N ALA A 376 -0.53 -15.85 -17.77
CA ALA A 376 -0.18 -17.00 -16.93
C ALA A 376 1.31 -17.03 -16.58
N LEU A 377 2.16 -16.49 -17.47
CA LEU A 377 3.59 -16.33 -17.22
C LEU A 377 3.88 -15.49 -15.96
N THR A 378 2.97 -14.58 -15.56
CA THR A 378 3.10 -13.81 -14.31
C THR A 378 2.51 -14.50 -13.07
N ALA A 379 1.76 -15.60 -13.27
CA ALA A 379 1.05 -16.35 -12.23
C ALA A 379 1.85 -17.52 -11.65
N ILE A 380 2.95 -17.93 -12.30
CA ILE A 380 3.87 -18.98 -11.84
C ILE A 380 4.92 -18.46 -10.85
N ASP A 381 5.83 -19.34 -10.43
CA ASP A 381 6.98 -18.99 -9.60
C ASP A 381 7.89 -17.94 -10.27
N ARG A 382 8.64 -17.22 -9.43
CA ARG A 382 9.42 -16.05 -9.86
C ARG A 382 10.67 -16.41 -10.65
N THR A 383 11.19 -17.62 -10.47
CA THR A 383 12.42 -18.08 -11.12
C THR A 383 12.14 -18.47 -12.56
N SER A 384 11.16 -19.37 -12.79
CA SER A 384 10.74 -19.74 -14.14
C SER A 384 10.23 -18.54 -14.94
N TRP A 385 9.46 -17.62 -14.33
CA TRP A 385 9.06 -16.40 -15.03
C TRP A 385 10.26 -15.52 -15.40
N ALA A 386 11.27 -15.36 -14.53
CA ALA A 386 12.48 -14.60 -14.86
C ALA A 386 13.22 -15.18 -16.08
N GLU A 387 13.35 -16.50 -16.14
CA GLU A 387 14.04 -17.22 -17.21
C GLU A 387 13.29 -17.13 -18.55
N ILE A 388 11.97 -17.40 -18.54
CA ILE A 388 11.09 -17.24 -19.72
C ILE A 388 11.13 -15.79 -20.21
N ARG A 389 11.00 -14.81 -19.30
CA ARG A 389 11.06 -13.37 -19.64
C ARG A 389 12.41 -12.99 -20.25
N GLN A 390 13.52 -13.49 -19.71
CA GLN A 390 14.87 -13.25 -20.24
C GLN A 390 15.04 -13.88 -21.63
N LYS A 391 14.56 -15.10 -21.84
CA LYS A 391 14.72 -15.87 -23.09
C LYS A 391 13.89 -15.28 -24.24
N TYR A 392 12.60 -15.05 -24.06
CA TYR A 392 11.68 -14.73 -25.17
C TYR A 392 11.24 -13.26 -25.25
N PHE A 393 11.48 -12.44 -24.21
CA PHE A 393 10.99 -11.05 -24.15
C PHE A 393 12.09 -9.98 -24.06
N SER A 394 13.36 -10.36 -24.22
CA SER A 394 14.50 -9.42 -24.21
C SER A 394 14.70 -8.63 -25.52
N VAL A 395 14.12 -9.08 -26.63
CA VAL A 395 14.32 -8.52 -27.99
C VAL A 395 13.01 -8.37 -28.77
N GLY A 396 13.10 -7.75 -29.95
CA GLY A 396 12.03 -7.75 -30.96
C GLY A 396 10.70 -7.12 -30.55
N VAL A 397 9.61 -7.70 -31.06
CA VAL A 397 8.24 -7.25 -30.80
C VAL A 397 7.83 -7.56 -29.35
N ASN A 398 8.18 -8.74 -28.83
CA ASN A 398 7.89 -9.18 -27.47
C ASN A 398 8.39 -8.19 -26.42
N ARG A 399 9.65 -7.73 -26.52
CA ARG A 399 10.21 -6.66 -25.66
C ARG A 399 9.41 -5.37 -25.74
N SER A 400 8.97 -5.01 -26.96
CA SER A 400 8.28 -3.74 -27.24
C SER A 400 6.83 -3.73 -26.71
N SER A 401 6.17 -4.89 -26.73
CA SER A 401 4.84 -5.13 -26.18
C SER A 401 4.87 -5.32 -24.67
N LEU A 402 5.78 -6.14 -24.13
CA LEU A 402 5.98 -6.30 -22.69
C LEU A 402 6.32 -4.96 -22.02
N HIS A 403 7.22 -4.17 -22.60
CA HIS A 403 7.51 -2.83 -22.08
C HIS A 403 6.27 -1.92 -22.09
N ALA A 404 5.30 -2.11 -23.00
CA ALA A 404 4.05 -1.35 -22.97
C ALA A 404 3.18 -1.72 -21.77
N ILE A 405 3.09 -3.00 -21.38
CA ILE A 405 2.40 -3.44 -20.15
C ILE A 405 3.17 -2.94 -18.91
N GLU A 406 4.47 -3.25 -18.81
CA GLU A 406 5.32 -2.86 -17.68
C GLU A 406 5.25 -1.33 -17.40
N SER A 407 5.49 -0.51 -18.42
CA SER A 407 5.57 0.97 -18.30
C SER A 407 4.22 1.71 -18.32
N SER A 408 3.10 0.98 -18.32
CA SER A 408 1.77 1.57 -18.18
C SER A 408 1.56 2.26 -16.83
N ALA A 409 0.57 3.16 -16.73
CA ALA A 409 0.19 3.76 -15.46
C ALA A 409 -0.40 2.73 -14.48
N PHE A 410 -1.25 1.84 -15.02
CA PHE A 410 -1.85 0.65 -14.39
C PHE A 410 -2.40 -0.25 -15.52
N THR A 411 -2.79 -1.48 -15.18
CA THR A 411 -3.53 -2.38 -16.08
C THR A 411 -5.04 -2.29 -15.83
N LEU A 412 -5.83 -2.31 -16.90
CA LEU A 412 -7.28 -2.40 -16.89
C LEU A 412 -7.68 -3.76 -17.49
N CYS A 413 -8.41 -4.58 -16.75
CA CYS A 413 -8.92 -5.87 -17.20
C CYS A 413 -10.43 -5.76 -17.37
N PHE A 414 -10.91 -5.96 -18.60
CA PHE A 414 -12.33 -6.22 -18.84
C PHE A 414 -12.62 -7.68 -18.51
N ASP A 415 -13.49 -7.91 -17.53
CA ASP A 415 -13.97 -9.26 -17.23
C ASP A 415 -15.26 -9.56 -17.99
N GLU A 416 -15.40 -10.79 -18.44
CA GLU A 416 -16.49 -11.27 -19.28
C GLU A 416 -17.69 -11.73 -18.44
N GLU A 417 -17.46 -11.97 -17.14
CA GLU A 417 -18.46 -12.38 -16.16
C GLU A 417 -19.23 -11.21 -15.55
N GLU A 418 -20.35 -11.53 -14.90
CA GLU A 418 -21.23 -10.60 -14.19
C GLU A 418 -21.26 -10.97 -12.71
N TYR A 419 -21.00 -9.98 -11.83
CA TYR A 419 -20.86 -10.21 -10.40
C TYR A 419 -21.99 -9.56 -9.60
N PHE A 420 -22.43 -10.26 -8.55
CA PHE A 420 -23.61 -9.90 -7.77
C PHE A 420 -23.32 -10.04 -6.28
N TYR A 421 -24.02 -9.25 -5.47
CA TYR A 421 -24.11 -9.45 -4.04
C TYR A 421 -25.57 -9.76 -3.69
N ASP A 422 -25.77 -10.83 -2.95
CA ASP A 422 -27.05 -11.32 -2.46
C ASP A 422 -26.88 -11.63 -0.98
N SER A 423 -27.83 -11.22 -0.13
CA SER A 423 -27.79 -11.53 1.30
C SER A 423 -28.19 -12.97 1.62
N ASN A 424 -28.88 -13.63 0.68
CA ASN A 424 -29.47 -14.95 0.86
C ASN A 424 -28.62 -16.05 0.19
N ASP A 425 -27.64 -15.65 -0.63
CA ASP A 425 -26.76 -16.54 -1.38
C ASP A 425 -25.32 -15.97 -1.37
N THR A 426 -24.53 -16.48 -0.43
CA THR A 426 -23.12 -16.08 -0.24
C THR A 426 -22.23 -16.51 -1.41
N SER A 427 -22.60 -17.53 -2.18
CA SER A 427 -21.74 -18.11 -3.23
C SER A 427 -21.41 -17.09 -4.34
N LYS A 428 -22.34 -16.17 -4.63
CA LYS A 428 -22.14 -15.05 -5.56
C LYS A 428 -21.01 -14.11 -5.12
N LEU A 429 -20.93 -13.82 -3.82
CA LEU A 429 -19.90 -12.97 -3.23
C LEU A 429 -18.57 -13.73 -3.07
N ASP A 430 -18.62 -15.01 -2.71
CA ASP A 430 -17.46 -15.90 -2.64
C ASP A 430 -16.78 -16.01 -4.03
N HIS A 431 -17.56 -16.24 -5.10
CA HIS A 431 -17.07 -16.28 -6.50
C HIS A 431 -16.47 -14.94 -6.95
N TRP A 432 -17.15 -13.82 -6.67
CA TRP A 432 -16.61 -12.50 -7.01
C TRP A 432 -15.28 -12.21 -6.30
N ALA A 433 -15.08 -12.74 -5.10
CA ALA A 433 -13.82 -12.62 -4.37
C ALA A 433 -12.69 -13.47 -4.98
N HIS A 434 -12.97 -14.73 -5.33
CA HIS A 434 -12.06 -15.60 -6.09
C HIS A 434 -11.56 -14.90 -7.37
N MET A 435 -12.48 -14.39 -8.19
CA MET A 435 -12.16 -13.75 -9.47
C MET A 435 -11.38 -12.42 -9.35
N ASN A 436 -11.33 -11.82 -8.16
CA ASN A 436 -10.47 -10.68 -7.85
C ASN A 436 -9.12 -11.06 -7.25
N LEU A 437 -9.01 -12.20 -6.52
CA LEU A 437 -7.73 -12.70 -6.02
C LEU A 437 -6.85 -13.29 -7.13
N HIS A 438 -7.44 -14.02 -8.07
CA HIS A 438 -6.70 -14.75 -9.12
C HIS A 438 -7.32 -14.65 -10.53
N GLY A 439 -8.58 -14.28 -10.68
CA GLY A 439 -9.25 -14.31 -11.99
C GLY A 439 -9.18 -15.71 -12.61
N LYS A 440 -8.94 -15.77 -13.92
CA LYS A 440 -8.72 -17.02 -14.68
C LYS A 440 -7.24 -17.45 -14.68
N GLY A 441 -6.37 -16.77 -13.92
CA GLY A 441 -4.93 -17.05 -13.85
C GLY A 441 -4.09 -16.46 -14.99
N TYR A 442 -4.71 -16.06 -16.10
CA TYR A 442 -4.05 -15.47 -17.28
C TYR A 442 -4.62 -14.12 -17.73
N ASP A 443 -5.75 -13.70 -17.18
CA ASP A 443 -6.51 -12.50 -17.52
C ASP A 443 -6.15 -11.27 -16.65
N ARG A 444 -4.98 -11.32 -15.99
CA ARG A 444 -4.39 -10.31 -15.11
C ARG A 444 -2.88 -10.22 -15.39
N TRP A 445 -2.24 -9.14 -14.93
CA TRP A 445 -0.78 -9.02 -14.90
C TRP A 445 -0.32 -8.90 -13.44
N PHE A 446 0.00 -10.01 -12.79
CA PHE A 446 0.22 -10.04 -11.32
C PHE A 446 1.44 -9.24 -10.86
N ASP A 447 2.41 -9.02 -11.76
CA ASP A 447 3.56 -8.13 -11.58
C ASP A 447 3.21 -6.64 -11.46
N LYS A 448 2.00 -6.22 -11.87
CA LYS A 448 1.61 -4.81 -11.92
C LYS A 448 1.24 -4.29 -10.53
N SER A 449 1.62 -3.04 -10.22
CA SER A 449 1.32 -2.45 -8.89
C SER A 449 -0.15 -2.54 -8.51
N PHE A 450 -1.06 -2.38 -9.49
CA PHE A 450 -2.38 -2.97 -9.45
C PHE A 450 -2.94 -3.20 -10.87
N ASN A 451 -3.85 -4.18 -10.94
CA ASN A 451 -4.82 -4.39 -12.00
C ASN A 451 -6.17 -3.82 -11.52
N LEU A 452 -6.84 -3.05 -12.36
CA LEU A 452 -8.19 -2.54 -12.17
C LEU A 452 -9.14 -3.41 -13.00
N ILE A 453 -10.09 -4.08 -12.36
CA ILE A 453 -10.96 -5.09 -12.98
C ILE A 453 -12.36 -4.49 -13.12
N VAL A 454 -12.97 -4.57 -14.30
CA VAL A 454 -14.33 -4.08 -14.54
C VAL A 454 -15.14 -5.17 -15.23
N SER A 455 -16.16 -5.67 -14.55
CA SER A 455 -17.03 -6.75 -15.01
C SER A 455 -18.01 -6.31 -16.09
N LYS A 456 -18.60 -7.28 -16.79
CA LYS A 456 -19.59 -7.07 -17.84
C LYS A 456 -20.84 -6.30 -17.36
N ASN A 457 -21.20 -6.43 -16.08
CA ASN A 457 -22.30 -5.69 -15.44
C ASN A 457 -21.85 -4.43 -14.65
N GLY A 458 -20.62 -3.93 -14.85
CA GLY A 458 -20.16 -2.65 -14.27
C GLY A 458 -19.72 -2.70 -12.79
N LYS A 459 -19.62 -3.88 -12.17
CA LYS A 459 -18.94 -4.02 -10.87
C LYS A 459 -17.43 -3.91 -11.06
N VAL A 460 -16.75 -3.32 -10.08
CA VAL A 460 -15.30 -3.11 -10.10
C VAL A 460 -14.60 -3.92 -9.02
N GLY A 461 -13.38 -4.36 -9.29
CA GLY A 461 -12.44 -4.75 -8.25
C GLY A 461 -11.00 -4.37 -8.56
N ILE A 462 -10.10 -4.72 -7.65
CA ILE A 462 -8.65 -4.52 -7.81
C ILE A 462 -7.90 -5.78 -7.41
N ASN A 463 -6.77 -6.02 -8.08
CA ASN A 463 -5.74 -6.97 -7.66
C ASN A 463 -4.40 -6.23 -7.58
N ALA A 464 -3.69 -6.29 -6.45
CA ALA A 464 -2.52 -5.46 -6.17
C ALA A 464 -1.30 -6.26 -5.74
N GLU A 465 -0.15 -5.96 -6.34
CA GLU A 465 1.16 -6.48 -5.93
C GLU A 465 1.57 -5.83 -4.60
N HIS A 466 2.11 -6.62 -3.66
CA HIS A 466 2.28 -6.18 -2.26
C HIS A 466 3.70 -5.69 -1.92
N SER A 467 4.71 -5.89 -2.77
CA SER A 467 6.08 -5.45 -2.48
C SER A 467 6.19 -3.92 -2.37
N TRP A 468 5.40 -3.13 -3.09
CA TRP A 468 5.54 -1.67 -3.11
C TRP A 468 4.78 -0.91 -2.00
N ALA A 469 3.71 -1.49 -1.42
CA ALA A 469 2.88 -0.88 -0.38
C ALA A 469 2.00 -1.86 0.40
N ASP A 470 1.40 -1.36 1.47
CA ASP A 470 0.44 -2.05 2.32
C ASP A 470 -1.01 -1.63 1.99
N ALA A 471 -1.99 -2.52 2.24
CA ALA A 471 -3.39 -2.35 1.86
C ALA A 471 -4.01 -0.95 2.08
N PRO A 472 -3.79 -0.23 3.21
CA PRO A 472 -4.34 1.12 3.43
C PRO A 472 -4.10 2.12 2.30
N ILE A 473 -2.99 2.00 1.57
CA ILE A 473 -2.67 2.88 0.43
C ILE A 473 -3.61 2.61 -0.74
N MET A 474 -3.84 1.33 -1.06
CA MET A 474 -4.77 0.90 -2.11
C MET A 474 -6.22 1.16 -1.72
N SER A 475 -6.60 0.96 -0.45
CA SER A 475 -7.95 1.28 0.03
C SER A 475 -8.28 2.77 -0.10
N HIS A 476 -7.34 3.69 0.17
CA HIS A 476 -7.55 5.13 -0.05
C HIS A 476 -7.71 5.45 -1.55
N TYR A 477 -6.83 4.89 -2.40
CA TYR A 477 -6.96 5.02 -3.86
C TYR A 477 -8.32 4.54 -4.37
N PHE A 478 -8.75 3.35 -3.94
CA PHE A 478 -9.92 2.68 -4.48
C PHE A 478 -11.22 3.29 -3.97
N GLU A 479 -11.29 3.64 -2.67
CA GLU A 479 -12.39 4.43 -2.10
C GLU A 479 -12.53 5.78 -2.81
N TYR A 480 -11.42 6.47 -3.13
CA TYR A 480 -11.46 7.69 -3.94
C TYR A 480 -12.00 7.39 -5.34
N ALA A 481 -11.50 6.36 -6.03
CA ALA A 481 -11.85 6.10 -7.42
C ALA A 481 -13.33 5.74 -7.61
N THR A 482 -13.87 4.80 -6.81
CA THR A 482 -15.28 4.36 -6.93
C THR A 482 -16.26 5.44 -6.48
N VAL A 483 -15.96 6.18 -5.41
CA VAL A 483 -16.83 7.26 -4.92
C VAL A 483 -16.78 8.49 -5.84
N PHE A 484 -15.61 8.84 -6.39
CA PHE A 484 -15.49 9.97 -7.32
C PHE A 484 -16.16 9.66 -8.66
N ASP A 485 -16.07 8.41 -9.16
CA ASP A 485 -16.85 7.95 -10.30
C ASP A 485 -18.35 8.21 -10.07
N ILE A 486 -18.97 7.52 -9.10
CA ILE A 486 -20.43 7.54 -8.95
C ILE A 486 -20.95 8.92 -8.51
N LEU A 487 -20.27 9.60 -7.58
CA LEU A 487 -20.77 10.84 -6.94
C LEU A 487 -20.19 12.15 -7.51
N LYS A 488 -19.26 12.12 -8.48
CA LYS A 488 -18.64 13.32 -9.07
C LYS A 488 -18.53 13.30 -10.59
N LEU A 489 -18.46 12.14 -11.23
CA LEU A 489 -18.56 12.01 -12.70
C LEU A 489 -20.00 11.69 -13.10
N GLY A 490 -20.59 10.65 -12.50
CA GLY A 490 -21.95 10.23 -12.77
C GLY A 490 -22.17 9.68 -14.19
N TYR A 491 -23.43 9.41 -14.50
CA TYR A 491 -23.87 8.79 -15.75
C TYR A 491 -25.14 9.46 -16.28
N THR A 492 -25.39 9.36 -17.59
CA THR A 492 -26.66 9.76 -18.21
C THR A 492 -27.78 8.77 -17.84
N ALA A 493 -29.04 9.09 -18.18
CA ALA A 493 -30.17 8.19 -17.93
C ALA A 493 -30.03 6.83 -18.65
N GLU A 494 -29.29 6.81 -19.75
CA GLU A 494 -28.96 5.63 -20.55
C GLU A 494 -27.68 4.92 -20.04
N GLY A 495 -27.09 5.36 -18.93
CA GLY A 495 -25.90 4.75 -18.32
C GLY A 495 -24.55 5.12 -18.95
N ASN A 496 -24.49 6.12 -19.83
CA ASN A 496 -23.27 6.57 -20.51
C ASN A 496 -22.49 7.61 -19.69
N CYS A 497 -21.21 7.83 -20.01
CA CYS A 497 -20.41 8.89 -19.41
C CYS A 497 -20.96 10.29 -19.76
N ILE A 498 -21.02 11.18 -18.77
CA ILE A 498 -21.49 12.56 -18.95
C ILE A 498 -20.41 13.43 -19.65
N GLY A 499 -20.85 14.22 -20.63
CA GLY A 499 -20.10 15.35 -21.22
C GLY A 499 -19.67 15.14 -22.67
N ASP A 500 -19.43 16.25 -23.37
CA ASP A 500 -19.22 16.27 -24.82
C ASP A 500 -17.83 15.76 -25.24
N VAL A 501 -17.72 15.26 -26.46
CA VAL A 501 -16.46 14.81 -27.06
C VAL A 501 -15.79 16.00 -27.77
N ASP A 502 -14.63 16.48 -27.29
CA ASP A 502 -13.95 17.63 -27.95
C ASP A 502 -13.11 17.18 -29.15
N ILE A 503 -12.66 15.92 -29.14
CA ILE A 503 -11.70 15.35 -30.09
C ILE A 503 -12.07 13.90 -30.41
N THR A 504 -11.82 13.48 -31.65
CA THR A 504 -11.79 12.04 -31.97
C THR A 504 -10.64 11.40 -31.20
N PRO A 505 -10.89 10.40 -30.33
CA PRO A 505 -9.81 9.71 -29.62
C PRO A 505 -8.93 8.92 -30.60
N VAL A 506 -7.67 8.73 -30.25
CA VAL A 506 -6.77 7.82 -30.98
C VAL A 506 -7.13 6.37 -30.60
N PRO A 507 -7.45 5.48 -31.56
CA PRO A 507 -7.83 4.09 -31.30
C PRO A 507 -6.83 3.30 -30.45
N ALA A 508 -7.34 2.25 -29.81
CA ALA A 508 -6.54 1.34 -28.99
C ALA A 508 -5.53 0.56 -29.83
N ARG A 509 -4.23 0.68 -29.51
CA ARG A 509 -3.20 -0.06 -30.25
C ARG A 509 -3.00 -1.45 -29.64
N ARG A 510 -3.61 -2.49 -30.23
CA ARG A 510 -3.33 -3.90 -29.90
C ARG A 510 -1.81 -4.15 -29.91
N LEU A 511 -1.34 -4.87 -28.91
CA LEU A 511 0.04 -5.33 -28.80
C LEU A 511 0.23 -6.56 -29.69
N LYS A 512 1.45 -6.75 -30.21
CA LYS A 512 1.78 -7.90 -31.04
C LYS A 512 2.85 -8.74 -30.35
N TRP A 513 2.79 -10.03 -30.58
CA TRP A 513 3.66 -11.02 -29.97
C TRP A 513 4.20 -11.96 -31.05
N ASP A 514 5.29 -12.63 -30.72
CA ASP A 514 6.00 -13.58 -31.56
C ASP A 514 6.17 -14.85 -30.72
N PHE A 515 5.51 -15.93 -31.15
CA PHE A 515 5.37 -17.18 -30.41
C PHE A 515 6.18 -18.28 -31.11
N THR A 516 7.23 -18.75 -30.44
CA THR A 516 7.94 -19.96 -30.87
C THR A 516 7.28 -21.20 -30.25
N PRO A 517 7.39 -22.40 -30.84
CA PRO A 517 6.82 -23.63 -30.28
C PRO A 517 7.33 -24.00 -28.88
N GLU A 518 8.43 -23.40 -28.43
CA GLU A 518 8.90 -23.46 -27.04
C GLU A 518 8.10 -22.51 -26.16
N LEU A 519 7.93 -21.23 -26.54
CA LEU A 519 7.16 -20.26 -25.77
C LEU A 519 5.69 -20.69 -25.61
N SER A 520 5.06 -21.24 -26.65
CA SER A 520 3.68 -21.78 -26.56
C SER A 520 3.55 -22.89 -25.50
N ARG A 521 4.56 -23.77 -25.41
CA ARG A 521 4.61 -24.80 -24.35
C ARG A 521 4.81 -24.20 -22.96
N GLU A 522 5.70 -23.23 -22.82
CA GLU A 522 5.94 -22.54 -21.54
C GLU A 522 4.69 -21.79 -21.05
N ILE A 523 3.88 -21.24 -21.98
CA ILE A 523 2.57 -20.66 -21.69
C ILE A 523 1.56 -21.72 -21.26
N ALA A 524 1.42 -22.83 -22.00
CA ALA A 524 0.50 -23.92 -21.67
C ALA A 524 0.82 -24.61 -20.32
N ASP A 525 2.11 -24.81 -20.01
CA ASP A 525 2.56 -25.31 -18.71
C ASP A 525 2.32 -24.29 -17.59
N SER A 526 2.39 -22.99 -17.91
CA SER A 526 2.08 -21.92 -16.94
C SER A 526 0.58 -21.83 -16.64
N VAL A 527 -0.30 -22.09 -17.60
CA VAL A 527 -1.75 -22.21 -17.36
C VAL A 527 -2.04 -23.35 -16.40
N GLN A 528 -1.53 -24.56 -16.66
CA GLN A 528 -1.72 -25.72 -15.78
C GLN A 528 -1.23 -25.46 -14.34
N LYS A 529 -0.06 -24.81 -14.19
CA LYS A 529 0.46 -24.38 -12.87
C LYS A 529 -0.44 -23.35 -12.19
N ALA A 530 -0.98 -22.39 -12.93
CA ALA A 530 -1.89 -21.38 -12.41
C ALA A 530 -3.24 -21.99 -11.99
N GLU A 531 -3.81 -22.86 -12.81
CA GLU A 531 -5.05 -23.60 -12.52
C GLU A 531 -4.90 -24.49 -11.28
N ALA A 532 -3.77 -25.18 -11.12
CA ALA A 532 -3.50 -25.97 -9.91
C ALA A 532 -3.49 -25.10 -8.63
N LEU A 533 -2.90 -23.91 -8.68
CA LEU A 533 -2.92 -22.96 -7.56
C LEU A 533 -4.33 -22.40 -7.28
N ILE A 534 -5.12 -22.14 -8.33
CA ILE A 534 -6.49 -21.63 -8.24
C ILE A 534 -7.43 -22.69 -7.62
N ASN A 535 -7.40 -23.91 -8.16
CA ASN A 535 -8.24 -25.02 -7.71
C ASN A 535 -7.98 -25.40 -6.24
N ASP A 536 -6.76 -25.18 -5.74
CA ASP A 536 -6.40 -25.42 -4.34
C ASP A 536 -6.85 -24.30 -3.38
N VAL A 537 -7.34 -23.16 -3.84
CA VAL A 537 -7.85 -22.11 -2.92
C VAL A 537 -9.33 -22.34 -2.58
N GLU A 538 -9.65 -22.23 -1.30
CA GLU A 538 -11.01 -21.99 -0.82
C GLU A 538 -11.10 -20.56 -0.27
N MET A 539 -12.22 -19.88 -0.54
CA MET A 539 -12.55 -18.60 0.06
C MET A 539 -14.00 -18.61 0.54
N ALA A 540 -14.25 -17.97 1.68
CA ALA A 540 -15.59 -17.77 2.23
C ALA A 540 -15.71 -16.38 2.83
N LEU A 541 -16.68 -15.60 2.37
CA LEU A 541 -16.91 -14.22 2.79
C LEU A 541 -18.13 -14.12 3.71
N ILE A 542 -18.13 -13.05 4.51
CA ILE A 542 -19.23 -12.65 5.37
C ILE A 542 -19.49 -11.16 5.16
N VAL A 543 -20.77 -10.77 5.09
CA VAL A 543 -21.21 -9.38 5.31
C VAL A 543 -22.17 -9.39 6.50
N PHE A 544 -21.61 -9.28 7.71
CA PHE A 544 -22.35 -9.41 8.96
C PHE A 544 -23.05 -8.09 9.29
N ARG A 545 -24.35 -8.16 9.58
CA ARG A 545 -25.24 -6.99 9.75
C ARG A 545 -26.03 -6.98 11.06
N GLU A 546 -25.90 -8.02 11.89
CA GLU A 546 -26.67 -8.15 13.15
C GLU A 546 -26.19 -7.17 14.24
N PHE A 547 -24.92 -6.78 14.18
CA PHE A 547 -24.32 -5.67 14.91
C PHE A 547 -22.99 -5.23 14.24
N GLY A 548 -22.43 -4.11 14.70
CA GLY A 548 -21.10 -3.65 14.30
C GLY A 548 -20.43 -2.81 15.39
N LYS A 549 -19.46 -1.95 15.02
CA LYS A 549 -18.72 -1.10 15.98
C LYS A 549 -19.61 -0.21 16.86
N GLY A 550 -20.83 0.11 16.45
CA GLY A 550 -21.79 0.87 17.26
C GLY A 550 -22.24 0.11 18.51
N PHE A 551 -22.41 -1.22 18.42
CA PHE A 551 -22.67 -2.09 19.57
C PHE A 551 -21.41 -2.26 20.42
N ILE A 552 -20.29 -2.66 19.80
CA ILE A 552 -19.05 -2.99 20.52
C ILE A 552 -18.53 -1.79 21.36
N LYS A 553 -18.71 -0.56 20.87
CA LYS A 553 -18.41 0.67 21.64
C LYS A 553 -19.35 0.91 22.82
N LYS A 554 -20.63 0.51 22.76
CA LYS A 554 -21.55 0.57 23.93
C LYS A 554 -21.08 -0.37 25.03
N CYS A 555 -20.60 -1.56 24.65
CA CYS A 555 -19.91 -2.49 25.53
C CYS A 555 -18.55 -1.95 26.02
N GLN A 556 -18.13 -0.74 25.65
CA GLN A 556 -16.85 -0.10 26.01
C GLN A 556 -15.58 -0.83 25.49
N ILE A 557 -15.72 -1.73 24.52
CA ILE A 557 -14.60 -2.53 23.97
C ILE A 557 -14.06 -1.90 22.67
N SER A 558 -12.76 -2.11 22.39
CA SER A 558 -12.15 -1.81 21.08
C SER A 558 -12.76 -2.70 19.99
N PRO A 559 -13.40 -2.16 18.93
CA PRO A 559 -13.98 -2.98 17.86
C PRO A 559 -13.00 -3.95 17.21
N ASP A 560 -11.73 -3.55 17.11
CA ASP A 560 -10.64 -4.34 16.56
C ASP A 560 -10.25 -5.52 17.49
N GLY A 561 -10.03 -5.23 18.77
CA GLY A 561 -9.71 -6.26 19.78
C GLY A 561 -10.86 -7.24 20.01
N PHE A 562 -12.11 -6.78 19.94
CA PHE A 562 -13.30 -7.64 19.98
C PHE A 562 -13.32 -8.63 18.82
N ILE A 563 -13.07 -8.16 17.59
CA ILE A 563 -12.97 -9.01 16.41
C ILE A 563 -11.81 -10.01 16.58
N GLN A 564 -10.62 -9.56 17.01
CA GLN A 564 -9.48 -10.45 17.23
C GLN A 564 -9.77 -11.55 18.27
N MET A 565 -10.42 -11.22 19.39
CA MET A 565 -10.80 -12.23 20.38
C MET A 565 -11.84 -13.23 19.85
N ILE A 566 -12.75 -12.80 18.97
CA ILE A 566 -13.66 -13.68 18.25
C ILE A 566 -12.91 -14.59 17.25
N LEU A 567 -11.90 -14.07 16.54
CA LEU A 567 -11.07 -14.90 15.65
C LEU A 567 -10.30 -15.97 16.44
N GLN A 568 -9.82 -15.66 17.66
CA GLN A 568 -9.20 -16.65 18.54
C GLN A 568 -10.20 -17.71 19.03
N LEU A 569 -11.43 -17.31 19.39
CA LEU A 569 -12.50 -18.24 19.77
C LEU A 569 -12.88 -19.16 18.61
N THR A 570 -13.02 -18.59 17.41
CA THR A 570 -13.36 -19.31 16.18
C THR A 570 -12.28 -20.33 15.82
N TYR A 571 -11.01 -19.91 15.79
CA TYR A 571 -9.89 -20.81 15.50
C TYR A 571 -9.80 -21.94 16.53
N PHE A 572 -9.97 -21.66 17.82
CA PHE A 572 -9.93 -22.70 18.84
C PHE A 572 -11.12 -23.69 18.75
N ARG A 573 -12.32 -23.22 18.36
CA ARG A 573 -13.48 -24.09 18.12
C ARG A 573 -13.32 -24.97 16.87
N ASP A 574 -12.68 -24.43 15.83
CA ASP A 574 -12.39 -25.13 14.58
C ASP A 574 -11.24 -26.15 14.73
N GLN A 575 -10.12 -25.73 15.35
CA GLN A 575 -8.84 -26.46 15.36
C GLN A 575 -8.51 -27.15 16.70
N ARG A 576 -9.26 -26.87 17.77
CA ARG A 576 -9.07 -27.41 19.13
C ARG A 576 -7.70 -27.15 19.77
N LYS A 577 -6.92 -26.23 19.19
CA LYS A 577 -5.59 -25.78 19.61
C LYS A 577 -5.45 -24.27 19.41
N PHE A 578 -4.52 -23.65 20.13
CA PHE A 578 -4.05 -22.30 19.82
C PHE A 578 -2.90 -22.37 18.79
N CYS A 579 -2.65 -21.27 18.07
CA CYS A 579 -1.55 -21.17 17.10
C CYS A 579 -0.90 -19.78 17.13
N LEU A 580 0.21 -19.59 16.40
CA LEU A 580 0.69 -18.23 16.10
C LEU A 580 -0.32 -17.50 15.22
N THR A 581 -0.95 -16.46 15.79
CA THR A 581 -1.71 -15.47 15.03
C THR A 581 -0.84 -14.27 14.70
N TYR A 582 -0.77 -13.92 13.42
CA TYR A 582 -0.22 -12.66 12.92
C TYR A 582 -1.34 -11.62 12.81
N GLU A 583 -1.08 -10.40 13.25
CA GLU A 583 -1.93 -9.24 12.95
C GLU A 583 -1.07 -8.08 12.42
N ALA A 584 -1.50 -7.48 11.31
CA ALA A 584 -0.83 -6.32 10.71
C ALA A 584 -1.13 -5.02 11.47
N SER A 585 -0.13 -4.46 12.17
CA SER A 585 -0.20 -3.10 12.74
C SER A 585 0.70 -2.13 11.96
N MET A 586 0.22 -0.91 11.69
CA MET A 586 0.95 0.05 10.85
C MET A 586 2.03 0.83 11.62
N THR A 587 3.26 0.82 11.11
CA THR A 587 4.37 1.65 11.61
C THR A 587 4.49 3.00 10.90
N ARG A 588 3.48 3.38 10.10
CA ARG A 588 3.40 4.65 9.34
C ARG A 588 3.46 5.94 10.20
N LEU A 589 3.40 5.85 11.53
CA LEU A 589 3.76 6.95 12.44
C LEU A 589 5.26 7.33 12.39
N TYR A 590 6.06 6.52 11.69
CA TYR A 590 7.49 6.70 11.45
C TYR A 590 7.78 6.86 9.96
N ARG A 591 8.88 7.58 9.65
CA ARG A 591 9.38 7.75 8.29
C ARG A 591 9.63 6.40 7.63
N GLU A 592 9.21 6.28 6.38
CA GLU A 592 9.29 5.05 5.55
C GLU A 592 8.64 3.80 6.19
N GLY A 593 7.83 3.95 7.25
CA GLY A 593 7.19 2.84 7.95
C GLY A 593 6.18 2.07 7.09
N ARG A 594 6.13 0.76 7.31
CA ARG A 594 5.17 -0.19 6.73
C ARG A 594 4.35 -0.83 7.86
N THR A 595 4.67 -2.08 8.22
CA THR A 595 3.98 -2.90 9.22
C THR A 595 4.92 -3.35 10.35
N GLU A 596 4.32 -3.75 11.46
CA GLU A 596 4.87 -4.55 12.55
C GLU A 596 3.81 -5.61 12.91
N THR A 597 4.25 -6.74 13.48
CA THR A 597 3.34 -7.80 13.94
C THR A 597 2.77 -7.44 15.31
N VAL A 598 1.46 -7.55 15.46
CA VAL A 598 0.82 -7.83 16.74
C VAL A 598 0.58 -9.34 16.82
N ARG A 599 0.72 -9.90 18.03
CA ARG A 599 0.50 -11.32 18.33
C ARG A 599 -0.74 -11.41 19.24
N PRO A 600 -1.98 -11.59 18.71
CA PRO A 600 -3.20 -11.61 19.51
C PRO A 600 -3.27 -12.73 20.55
N VAL A 601 -2.59 -13.86 20.32
CA VAL A 601 -2.54 -14.98 21.26
C VAL A 601 -1.69 -14.62 22.49
N THR A 602 -2.37 -14.59 23.63
CA THR A 602 -1.87 -14.18 24.94
C THR A 602 -2.53 -15.05 26.02
N PHE A 603 -2.01 -15.04 27.26
CA PHE A 603 -2.68 -15.71 28.37
C PHE A 603 -4.13 -15.24 28.54
N GLU A 604 -4.35 -13.93 28.42
CA GLU A 604 -5.65 -13.30 28.58
C GLU A 604 -6.63 -13.73 27.48
N SER A 605 -6.21 -13.79 26.22
CA SER A 605 -7.04 -14.33 25.13
C SER A 605 -7.32 -15.82 25.31
N CYS A 606 -6.33 -16.63 25.68
CA CYS A 606 -6.50 -18.07 25.89
C CYS A 606 -7.39 -18.38 27.10
N ALA A 607 -7.40 -17.55 28.14
CA ALA A 607 -8.31 -17.68 29.27
C ALA A 607 -9.76 -17.37 28.86
N PHE A 608 -9.99 -16.26 28.14
CA PHE A 608 -11.29 -15.92 27.57
C PHE A 608 -11.84 -17.04 26.66
N VAL A 609 -11.02 -17.52 25.72
CA VAL A 609 -11.42 -18.56 24.75
C VAL A 609 -11.75 -19.89 25.45
N ARG A 610 -11.01 -20.28 26.49
CA ARG A 610 -11.34 -21.46 27.30
C ARG A 610 -12.67 -21.30 28.04
N ALA A 611 -12.90 -20.15 28.68
CA ALA A 611 -14.16 -19.87 29.38
C ALA A 611 -15.39 -19.84 28.45
N MET A 612 -15.22 -19.44 27.19
CA MET A 612 -16.25 -19.50 26.12
C MET A 612 -16.48 -20.89 25.52
N CYS A 613 -15.74 -21.90 26.00
CA CYS A 613 -15.87 -23.32 25.65
C CYS A 613 -16.02 -24.22 26.89
N ASP A 614 -16.31 -23.63 28.05
CA ASP A 614 -16.50 -24.30 29.34
C ASP A 614 -17.85 -23.88 29.92
N ASP A 615 -18.80 -24.83 29.99
CA ASP A 615 -20.17 -24.59 30.44
C ASP A 615 -20.30 -24.39 31.97
N THR A 616 -19.21 -24.55 32.73
CA THR A 616 -19.16 -24.20 34.16
C THR A 616 -18.85 -22.72 34.40
N CYS A 617 -18.34 -21.99 33.40
CA CYS A 617 -18.02 -20.57 33.49
C CYS A 617 -19.27 -19.68 33.32
N SER A 618 -19.49 -18.75 34.27
CA SER A 618 -20.62 -17.80 34.23
C SER A 618 -20.45 -16.73 33.15
N ILE A 619 -21.56 -16.06 32.80
CA ILE A 619 -21.56 -14.95 31.83
C ILE A 619 -20.68 -13.80 32.31
N GLU A 620 -20.69 -13.49 33.61
CA GLU A 620 -19.85 -12.46 34.24
C GLU A 620 -18.37 -12.80 34.11
N GLN A 621 -18.00 -14.06 34.34
CA GLN A 621 -16.62 -14.54 34.21
C GLN A 621 -16.15 -14.48 32.76
N ARG A 622 -16.97 -14.98 31.81
CA ARG A 622 -16.70 -14.90 30.36
C ARG A 622 -16.52 -13.44 29.91
N ARG A 623 -17.37 -12.52 30.40
CA ARG A 623 -17.34 -11.07 30.09
C ARG A 623 -16.13 -10.34 30.71
N ASP A 624 -15.78 -10.62 31.96
CA ASP A 624 -14.56 -10.09 32.61
C ASP A 624 -13.27 -10.53 31.90
N LEU A 625 -13.20 -11.80 31.50
CA LEU A 625 -12.07 -12.32 30.72
C LEU A 625 -12.00 -11.67 29.33
N LEU A 626 -13.13 -11.45 28.66
CA LEU A 626 -13.19 -10.71 27.38
C LEU A 626 -12.65 -9.28 27.51
N TYR A 627 -13.03 -8.55 28.57
CA TYR A 627 -12.48 -7.22 28.84
C TYR A 627 -10.96 -7.26 28.99
N LYS A 628 -10.43 -8.16 29.84
CA LYS A 628 -8.99 -8.30 30.10
C LYS A 628 -8.21 -8.66 28.82
N ALA A 629 -8.76 -9.55 28.00
CA ALA A 629 -8.17 -9.95 26.74
C ALA A 629 -8.14 -8.80 25.71
N CYS A 630 -9.24 -8.06 25.58
CA CYS A 630 -9.32 -6.87 24.71
C CYS A 630 -8.39 -5.73 25.16
N GLU A 631 -8.24 -5.48 26.47
CA GLU A 631 -7.28 -4.49 26.97
C GLU A 631 -5.82 -4.91 26.71
N LYS A 632 -5.51 -6.20 26.89
CA LYS A 632 -4.19 -6.77 26.57
C LYS A 632 -3.86 -6.62 25.09
N HIS A 633 -4.78 -6.99 24.20
CA HIS A 633 -4.67 -6.81 22.75
C HIS A 633 -4.43 -5.35 22.38
N GLN A 634 -5.29 -4.44 22.85
CA GLN A 634 -5.19 -3.01 22.51
C GLN A 634 -3.87 -2.39 22.99
N LYS A 635 -3.36 -2.82 24.15
CA LYS A 635 -2.02 -2.42 24.63
C LYS A 635 -0.91 -2.95 23.71
N ALA A 636 -0.97 -4.19 23.27
CA ALA A 636 0.00 -4.78 22.33
C ALA A 636 -0.02 -4.04 20.98
N TYR A 637 -1.21 -3.71 20.45
CA TYR A 637 -1.37 -2.93 19.23
C TYR A 637 -0.76 -1.52 19.36
N LEU A 638 -1.00 -0.83 20.48
CA LEU A 638 -0.37 0.47 20.75
C LEU A 638 1.16 0.36 20.89
N ASP A 639 1.68 -0.70 21.51
CA ASP A 639 3.12 -0.93 21.60
C ASP A 639 3.74 -1.22 20.22
N ALA A 640 3.08 -2.00 19.35
CA ALA A 640 3.50 -2.22 17.97
C ALA A 640 3.51 -0.91 17.14
N MET A 641 2.43 -0.13 17.17
CA MET A 641 2.37 1.21 16.55
C MET A 641 3.44 2.18 17.09
N CYS A 642 3.85 2.01 18.35
CA CYS A 642 4.93 2.79 18.96
C CYS A 642 6.33 2.34 18.54
N GLY A 643 6.50 1.26 17.77
CA GLY A 643 7.82 0.70 17.45
C GLY A 643 8.46 -0.04 18.64
N LYS A 644 7.64 -0.69 19.48
CA LYS A 644 8.07 -1.58 20.57
C LYS A 644 7.82 -3.07 20.25
N GLY A 645 7.52 -3.38 18.99
CA GLY A 645 7.24 -4.73 18.52
C GLY A 645 8.43 -5.69 18.66
N VAL A 646 8.17 -6.94 18.31
CA VAL A 646 9.11 -8.06 18.46
C VAL A 646 9.63 -8.48 17.10
N ASP A 647 8.72 -8.74 16.17
CA ASP A 647 8.98 -9.50 14.96
C ASP A 647 9.87 -8.78 13.95
N ARG A 648 9.62 -7.48 13.63
CA ARG A 648 10.55 -6.74 12.75
C ARG A 648 11.93 -6.57 13.38
N HIS A 649 12.05 -6.58 14.71
CA HIS A 649 13.35 -6.50 15.38
C HIS A 649 14.13 -7.82 15.26
N LEU A 650 13.50 -8.96 15.58
CA LEU A 650 14.13 -10.28 15.44
C LEU A 650 14.49 -10.61 13.99
N PHE A 651 13.63 -10.27 13.03
CA PHE A 651 13.90 -10.34 11.58
C PHE A 651 15.17 -9.57 11.18
N CYS A 652 15.33 -8.33 11.66
CA CYS A 652 16.53 -7.54 11.36
C CYS A 652 17.79 -8.11 12.04
N LEU A 653 17.68 -8.65 13.26
CA LEU A 653 18.80 -9.32 13.93
C LEU A 653 19.24 -10.58 13.18
N TYR A 654 18.29 -11.37 12.66
CA TYR A 654 18.58 -12.51 11.78
C TYR A 654 19.31 -12.10 10.50
N ILE A 655 18.87 -11.05 9.80
CA ILE A 655 19.57 -10.56 8.60
C ILE A 655 21.01 -10.16 8.92
N VAL A 656 21.26 -9.46 10.04
CA VAL A 656 22.61 -9.16 10.52
C VAL A 656 23.40 -10.45 10.83
N SER A 657 22.76 -11.47 11.42
CA SER A 657 23.40 -12.78 11.67
C SER A 657 23.82 -13.47 10.37
N ARG A 658 22.96 -13.46 9.34
CA ARG A 658 23.27 -14.00 8.00
C ARG A 658 24.43 -13.25 7.33
N TYR A 659 24.45 -11.92 7.36
CA TYR A 659 25.58 -11.13 6.82
C TYR A 659 26.89 -11.40 7.55
N LEU A 660 26.86 -11.61 8.87
CA LEU A 660 28.05 -11.92 9.68
C LEU A 660 28.41 -13.42 9.69
N GLN A 661 27.66 -14.26 8.96
CA GLN A 661 27.79 -15.72 8.92
C GLN A 661 27.72 -16.37 10.33
N LEU A 662 26.96 -15.73 11.25
CA LEU A 662 26.75 -16.22 12.60
C LEU A 662 25.49 -17.06 12.65
N ASP A 663 25.64 -18.33 13.01
CA ASP A 663 24.51 -19.19 13.34
C ASP A 663 23.91 -18.82 14.71
N SER A 664 22.61 -19.06 14.88
CA SER A 664 21.89 -18.81 16.11
C SER A 664 20.68 -19.74 16.18
N PRO A 665 20.69 -20.77 17.06
CA PRO A 665 19.55 -21.66 17.23
C PRO A 665 18.27 -20.91 17.59
N PHE A 666 18.37 -19.91 18.47
CA PHE A 666 17.27 -19.01 18.82
C PHE A 666 16.64 -18.33 17.59
N LEU A 667 17.43 -17.65 16.75
CA LEU A 667 16.88 -16.93 15.58
C LEU A 667 16.37 -17.89 14.48
N LYS A 668 16.93 -19.10 14.38
CA LYS A 668 16.39 -20.17 13.52
C LYS A 668 15.00 -20.62 13.99
N GLU A 669 14.88 -20.95 15.28
CA GLU A 669 13.65 -21.49 15.88
C GLU A 669 12.50 -20.48 15.78
N VAL A 670 12.73 -19.23 16.21
CA VAL A 670 11.70 -18.18 16.25
C VAL A 670 11.21 -17.73 14.86
N LEU A 671 12.01 -17.91 13.81
CA LEU A 671 11.62 -17.58 12.43
C LEU A 671 11.14 -18.81 11.63
N SER A 672 11.04 -19.98 12.28
CA SER A 672 10.57 -21.23 11.65
C SER A 672 9.08 -21.54 11.90
N GLU A 673 8.45 -20.93 12.91
CA GLU A 673 7.05 -21.18 13.24
C GLU A 673 6.09 -20.47 12.24
N PRO A 674 5.19 -21.20 11.56
CA PRO A 674 4.30 -20.60 10.56
C PRO A 674 3.10 -19.87 11.18
N TRP A 675 2.72 -18.75 10.56
CA TRP A 675 1.57 -17.92 10.93
C TRP A 675 0.25 -18.53 10.46
N ARG A 676 -0.18 -19.62 11.14
CA ARG A 676 -1.38 -20.40 10.83
C ARG A 676 -2.70 -19.62 10.89
N LEU A 677 -2.71 -18.45 11.52
CA LEU A 677 -3.80 -17.50 11.40
C LEU A 677 -3.22 -16.11 11.07
N SER A 678 -3.35 -15.70 9.80
CA SER A 678 -2.83 -14.41 9.34
C SER A 678 -3.98 -13.41 9.19
N THR A 679 -3.97 -12.33 9.97
CA THR A 679 -5.07 -11.38 10.08
C THR A 679 -4.68 -9.96 9.66
N SER A 680 -5.62 -9.21 9.06
CA SER A 680 -5.40 -7.81 8.70
C SER A 680 -6.70 -6.99 8.64
N GLN A 681 -6.76 -5.90 9.42
CA GLN A 681 -7.84 -4.92 9.29
C GLN A 681 -7.61 -4.02 8.07
N THR A 682 -8.57 -4.01 7.14
CA THR A 682 -8.60 -3.03 6.04
C THR A 682 -9.30 -1.74 6.50
N PRO A 683 -8.68 -0.55 6.39
CA PRO A 683 -9.30 0.70 6.82
C PRO A 683 -10.23 1.32 5.76
N GLN A 684 -11.39 1.81 6.23
CA GLN A 684 -12.40 2.52 5.45
C GLN A 684 -12.54 3.97 5.92
N GLN A 685 -13.24 4.80 5.14
CA GLN A 685 -13.46 6.24 5.38
C GLN A 685 -12.12 7.00 5.35
N GLN A 686 -11.28 6.68 4.37
CA GLN A 686 -10.03 7.41 4.11
C GLN A 686 -10.23 8.67 3.25
N THR A 687 -11.44 8.90 2.74
CA THR A 687 -11.81 10.09 1.97
C THR A 687 -12.91 10.92 2.66
N ASP A 688 -12.87 12.24 2.46
CA ASP A 688 -13.96 13.16 2.84
C ASP A 688 -15.15 13.12 1.83
N LEU A 689 -15.19 12.17 0.88
CA LEU A 689 -16.08 12.24 -0.29
C LEU A 689 -17.51 11.72 -0.05
N VAL A 690 -17.72 10.83 0.92
CA VAL A 690 -19.03 10.23 1.23
C VAL A 690 -19.20 10.02 2.74
N ASP A 691 -20.31 10.48 3.31
CA ASP A 691 -20.73 10.09 4.66
C ASP A 691 -21.51 8.78 4.58
N THR A 692 -20.82 7.66 4.84
CA THR A 692 -21.41 6.31 4.73
C THR A 692 -22.51 6.03 5.77
N ARG A 693 -22.83 6.98 6.66
CA ARG A 693 -24.03 6.92 7.53
C ARG A 693 -25.27 7.46 6.83
N LYS A 694 -25.10 8.35 5.85
CA LYS A 694 -26.15 8.87 4.96
C LYS A 694 -26.31 8.02 3.70
N TYR A 695 -25.21 7.42 3.25
CA TYR A 695 -25.12 6.63 2.02
C TYR A 695 -24.55 5.23 2.34
N PRO A 696 -25.32 4.35 3.00
CA PRO A 696 -24.84 3.05 3.46
C PRO A 696 -24.51 2.09 2.31
N ASP A 697 -25.17 2.23 1.15
CA ASP A 697 -25.01 1.33 -0.01
C ASP A 697 -23.64 1.46 -0.71
N TYR A 698 -22.92 2.54 -0.40
CA TYR A 698 -21.56 2.84 -0.86
C TYR A 698 -20.49 2.18 0.03
N VAL A 699 -20.89 1.38 1.02
CA VAL A 699 -19.98 0.53 1.79
C VAL A 699 -19.53 -0.65 0.92
N SER A 700 -18.22 -0.73 0.67
CA SER A 700 -17.56 -1.92 0.13
C SER A 700 -17.47 -3.02 1.19
N ALA A 701 -17.49 -4.29 0.76
CA ALA A 701 -17.17 -5.42 1.63
C ALA A 701 -15.69 -5.48 2.04
N GLY A 702 -14.80 -4.70 1.41
CA GLY A 702 -13.38 -4.69 1.71
C GLY A 702 -12.57 -5.44 0.65
N GLY A 703 -11.71 -6.33 1.10
CA GLY A 703 -10.73 -7.05 0.30
C GLY A 703 -10.01 -8.11 1.12
N GLY A 704 -9.21 -8.95 0.48
CA GLY A 704 -8.54 -10.07 1.13
C GLY A 704 -7.25 -10.52 0.45
N PHE A 705 -6.70 -11.63 0.94
CA PHE A 705 -5.43 -12.25 0.51
C PHE A 705 -5.51 -13.77 0.73
N GLY A 706 -4.63 -14.56 0.12
CA GLY A 706 -4.53 -16.01 0.36
C GLY A 706 -3.97 -16.35 1.76
N PRO A 707 -4.03 -17.62 2.20
CA PRO A 707 -3.39 -18.03 3.45
C PRO A 707 -1.87 -17.89 3.35
N VAL A 708 -1.24 -17.44 4.45
CA VAL A 708 0.23 -17.27 4.55
C VAL A 708 0.94 -18.56 5.00
N ALA A 709 0.18 -19.51 5.54
CA ALA A 709 0.64 -20.84 5.90
C ALA A 709 -0.23 -21.88 5.20
N ASP A 710 0.44 -22.89 4.64
CA ASP A 710 -0.12 -24.07 3.99
C ASP A 710 -1.17 -24.82 4.84
N ASP A 711 -0.97 -24.85 6.16
CA ASP A 711 -1.90 -25.45 7.14
C ASP A 711 -2.62 -24.38 8.00
N GLY A 712 -3.03 -23.29 7.35
CA GLY A 712 -3.62 -22.13 8.01
C GLY A 712 -4.63 -21.32 7.20
N TYR A 713 -5.03 -20.19 7.80
CA TYR A 713 -6.06 -19.28 7.29
C TYR A 713 -5.51 -17.87 7.03
N GLY A 714 -5.93 -17.26 5.93
CA GLY A 714 -5.84 -15.81 5.69
C GLY A 714 -7.18 -15.16 6.01
N ILE A 715 -7.21 -14.14 6.87
CA ILE A 715 -8.45 -13.43 7.24
C ILE A 715 -8.24 -11.91 7.17
N SER A 716 -8.94 -11.24 6.25
CA SER A 716 -9.10 -9.78 6.35
C SER A 716 -10.50 -9.41 6.84
N TYR A 717 -10.60 -8.27 7.51
CA TYR A 717 -11.87 -7.71 7.95
C TYR A 717 -11.92 -6.19 7.78
N ILE A 718 -13.12 -5.66 7.57
CA ILE A 718 -13.41 -4.23 7.46
C ILE A 718 -14.67 -3.89 8.27
N ILE A 719 -14.74 -2.66 8.80
CA ILE A 719 -15.80 -2.25 9.72
C ILE A 719 -16.65 -1.14 9.07
N GLY A 720 -17.70 -1.56 8.37
CA GLY A 720 -18.59 -0.71 7.58
C GLY A 720 -19.65 0.03 8.39
N GLY A 721 -19.67 1.37 8.28
CA GLY A 721 -20.62 2.21 9.03
C GLY A 721 -20.53 1.94 10.54
N GLU A 722 -21.65 1.94 11.26
CA GLU A 722 -21.68 1.51 12.67
C GLU A 722 -22.15 0.05 12.85
N ASN A 723 -22.81 -0.56 11.85
CA ASN A 723 -23.56 -1.82 11.99
C ASN A 723 -23.13 -2.95 11.02
N ILE A 724 -22.07 -2.77 10.23
CA ILE A 724 -21.58 -3.80 9.29
C ILE A 724 -20.16 -4.20 9.69
N ILE A 725 -19.88 -5.50 9.68
CA ILE A 725 -18.52 -6.04 9.70
C ILE A 725 -18.43 -7.05 8.56
N SER A 726 -17.47 -6.89 7.65
CA SER A 726 -17.26 -7.86 6.58
C SER A 726 -15.96 -8.60 6.81
N PHE A 727 -15.94 -9.90 6.48
CA PHE A 727 -14.80 -10.79 6.60
C PHE A 727 -14.51 -11.48 5.27
N HIS A 728 -13.24 -11.67 4.98
CA HIS A 728 -12.73 -12.43 3.84
C HIS A 728 -11.83 -13.54 4.40
N ILE A 729 -12.32 -14.78 4.43
CA ILE A 729 -11.58 -15.96 4.90
C ILE A 729 -11.02 -16.69 3.67
N SER A 730 -9.78 -17.18 3.76
CA SER A 730 -9.14 -18.04 2.77
C SER A 730 -8.34 -19.17 3.41
N SER A 731 -8.29 -20.34 2.74
CA SER A 731 -7.56 -21.55 3.15
C SER A 731 -7.13 -22.35 1.92
N LYS A 732 -6.33 -23.42 2.13
CA LYS A 732 -5.99 -24.38 1.08
C LYS A 732 -6.88 -25.63 1.14
N ARG A 733 -7.28 -26.16 -0.01
CA ARG A 733 -8.19 -27.31 -0.11
C ARG A 733 -7.49 -28.64 0.13
N TYR A 734 -6.20 -28.76 -0.22
CA TYR A 734 -5.44 -29.98 0.08
C TYR A 734 -5.21 -30.18 1.59
N CYS A 735 -5.31 -29.12 2.40
CA CYS A 735 -5.15 -29.22 3.85
C CYS A 735 -6.49 -29.59 4.51
N GLU A 736 -6.75 -30.90 4.65
CA GLU A 736 -7.97 -31.46 5.27
C GLU A 736 -8.35 -30.84 6.62
N THR A 737 -7.35 -30.36 7.39
CA THR A 737 -7.60 -29.74 8.69
C THR A 737 -8.21 -28.33 8.57
N THR A 738 -8.13 -27.64 7.43
CA THR A 738 -8.69 -26.30 7.22
C THR A 738 -9.90 -26.31 6.28
N SER A 739 -10.88 -25.43 6.53
CA SER A 739 -11.89 -25.07 5.52
C SER A 739 -12.44 -23.69 5.79
N SER A 740 -12.42 -22.82 4.79
CA SER A 740 -12.96 -21.45 4.88
C SER A 740 -14.47 -21.45 5.10
N THR A 741 -15.21 -22.37 4.47
CA THR A 741 -16.66 -22.53 4.69
C THR A 741 -16.94 -22.96 6.13
N ARG A 742 -16.21 -23.95 6.66
CA ARG A 742 -16.38 -24.42 8.05
C ARG A 742 -15.99 -23.34 9.07
N PHE A 743 -14.92 -22.59 8.80
CA PHE A 743 -14.51 -21.46 9.62
C PHE A 743 -15.54 -20.31 9.57
N ARG A 744 -16.18 -20.05 8.42
CA ARG A 744 -17.25 -19.04 8.27
C ARG A 744 -18.41 -19.30 9.20
N GLU A 745 -18.96 -20.51 9.20
CA GLU A 745 -20.13 -20.82 10.05
C GLU A 745 -19.75 -20.80 11.54
N THR A 746 -18.53 -21.25 11.87
CA THR A 746 -17.96 -21.16 13.23
C THR A 746 -17.74 -19.70 13.65
N LEU A 747 -17.40 -18.80 12.73
CA LEU A 747 -17.22 -17.36 12.97
C LEU A 747 -18.57 -16.67 13.21
N LEU A 748 -19.59 -17.00 12.42
CA LEU A 748 -20.96 -16.50 12.61
C LEU A 748 -21.52 -16.90 13.99
N GLN A 749 -21.30 -18.15 14.42
CA GLN A 749 -21.69 -18.57 15.76
C GLN A 749 -20.88 -17.85 16.84
N SER A 750 -19.57 -17.70 16.65
CA SER A 750 -18.71 -17.01 17.63
C SER A 750 -19.01 -15.51 17.76
N LEU A 751 -19.47 -14.85 16.68
CA LEU A 751 -20.01 -13.48 16.73
C LEU A 751 -21.27 -13.37 17.60
N ARG A 752 -22.18 -14.36 17.50
CA ARG A 752 -23.44 -14.39 18.26
C ARG A 752 -23.23 -14.77 19.73
N ASP A 753 -22.40 -15.76 20.02
CA ASP A 753 -22.10 -16.18 21.40
C ASP A 753 -21.38 -15.11 22.22
N VAL A 754 -20.52 -14.31 21.58
CA VAL A 754 -19.81 -13.21 22.26
C VAL A 754 -20.70 -11.97 22.41
N ARG A 755 -21.72 -11.81 21.56
CA ARG A 755 -22.79 -10.82 21.73
C ARG A 755 -23.64 -11.13 22.96
N SER A 756 -24.06 -12.38 23.15
CA SER A 756 -25.01 -12.76 24.21
C SER A 756 -24.45 -12.63 25.64
N LEU A 757 -23.15 -12.36 25.80
CA LEU A 757 -22.57 -11.89 27.07
C LEU A 757 -23.05 -10.48 27.48
N PHE A 758 -23.75 -9.78 26.59
CA PHE A 758 -24.24 -8.40 26.75
C PHE A 758 -25.72 -8.24 26.33
N ASP A 759 -26.45 -9.34 26.13
CA ASP A 759 -27.91 -9.30 26.16
C ASP A 759 -28.33 -9.30 27.65
N ASP A 760 -29.41 -8.58 28.01
CA ASP A 760 -29.80 -8.24 29.40
C ASP A 760 -30.45 -9.40 30.20
#